data_AF-A0A453T5K0-F1
#
_entry.id   AF-A0A453T5K0-F1
#
_cell.length_a   1.000
_cell.length_b   1.000
_cell.length_c   1.000
_cell.angle_alpha   90.00
_cell.angle_beta   90.00
_cell.angle_gamma   90.00
#
_symmetry.space_group_name_H-M   'P 1'
#
loop_
_entity.id
_entity.type
_entity.pdbx_description
1 polymer ?
#
loop_
_entity_poly.entity_id
_entity_poly.type
_entity_poly.pdbx_seq_one_letter_code
_entity_poly.pdbx_strand_id
1 'polypeptide(L)'
;MAILDKQDIDDDFNGVNEISRDEITTVSREIYHNLKDNRFMLIFHSRSDDEIDFFPLGVPSFGKFTENIMIWTYRRRILTITEHEEHKVIQKLRYTHLLAYDRENYLTSGELYALLCKETALIVDDYPCMRGLNPMMVADCYVYTLFLQRSFHNKTSSDWVGVASNCWICDGILQKDITLEICDTLHRDISWECDDNVLTKFKKDSKLPFLVVKEDGVYEEGQYRWISTRSRDREIHGMKCLPEETSSFFLEFVMSDRPVALPDGLFEHSNNLGVLFLCCCAFNFASPPFLKCHSLRFLGLDNCTDEKTGEGKEHTGWVCLHSLWVLDLRYTDWNEILSPAKMHLMDNLMELSIEGVWSWKYTACLQGQLPNLQRLRVIKPKRGPDISIGPRNSFMDKTKLEILDLSGNTEMKILPNSLSTASSLQVLILDGCNALQNIVVPDELPELLKSFSFDGYGPGSHRTSTFKLPLKQERPLTPATEEGASISNISLKGCSQLGNLFLRGLPNLVELDLSGTAIKTLDFRTMVLEVPMLKRLFLLGCEHLCAIIWGNNTNNFRLNLLCIDTRAGTSHPQPCIDQNKSYQLEAHVILVNARLARSLGRLLHNHYAAENVYLNIHVTSAVYSELNQSKVTEKEKNIDMYGDQVSLLELVQADRYSDVQSMVGDAPAAAFPKPPANNLDRHIEITEGRHVLDSGLGVVMTEFAESLHVHDVSTSASSPTGYSW
;
A
#
# COMPACT_ATOMS: atom_id res chain seq x y z
N MET A 1 28.88 8.85 3.75
CA MET A 1 28.04 7.70 3.37
C MET A 1 28.24 6.58 4.37
N ALA A 2 29.25 5.71 4.29
CA ALA A 2 29.41 4.51 5.14
C ALA A 2 29.02 4.56 6.65
N ILE A 3 29.17 5.71 7.35
CA ILE A 3 28.68 5.87 8.73
C ILE A 3 27.14 6.02 8.78
N LEU A 4 26.56 6.79 7.86
CA LEU A 4 25.10 6.92 7.66
C LEU A 4 24.52 5.53 7.33
N ASP A 5 25.05 4.91 6.26
CA ASP A 5 24.60 3.59 5.78
C ASP A 5 24.65 2.53 6.90
N LYS A 6 25.68 2.59 7.77
CA LYS A 6 25.79 1.70 8.93
C LYS A 6 24.75 1.99 10.02
N GLN A 7 24.44 3.25 10.29
CA GLN A 7 23.43 3.63 11.28
C GLN A 7 22.03 3.26 10.78
N ASP A 8 21.69 3.58 9.54
CA ASP A 8 20.41 3.22 8.91
C ASP A 8 20.12 1.72 9.03
N ILE A 9 21.14 0.90 8.78
CA ILE A 9 21.05 -0.54 8.95
C ILE A 9 20.87 -0.93 10.44
N ASP A 10 21.57 -0.33 11.41
CA ASP A 10 21.35 -0.70 12.81
C ASP A 10 19.98 -0.23 13.33
N ASP A 11 19.50 0.92 12.89
CA ASP A 11 18.17 1.46 13.15
C ASP A 11 17.06 0.54 12.59
N ASP A 12 17.27 -0.05 11.40
CA ASP A 12 16.40 -1.11 10.86
C ASP A 12 16.30 -2.31 11.82
N PHE A 13 17.45 -2.85 12.29
CA PHE A 13 17.49 -3.97 13.23
C PHE A 13 17.00 -3.60 14.65
N ASN A 14 17.00 -2.32 15.01
CA ASN A 14 16.42 -1.80 16.25
C ASN A 14 14.90 -1.52 16.12
N GLY A 15 14.34 -1.58 14.92
CA GLY A 15 12.92 -1.25 14.67
C GLY A 15 12.61 0.24 14.76
N VAL A 16 13.59 1.10 14.51
CA VAL A 16 13.41 2.56 14.50
C VAL A 16 12.80 2.98 13.16
N ASN A 17 11.61 3.58 13.23
CA ASN A 17 10.92 4.14 12.06
C ASN A 17 11.79 5.24 11.42
N GLU A 18 11.86 5.30 10.09
CA GLU A 18 12.65 6.30 9.34
C GLU A 18 12.34 7.75 9.76
N ILE A 19 11.08 8.06 10.08
CA ILE A 19 10.64 9.40 10.52
C ILE A 19 11.10 9.71 11.97
N SER A 20 11.59 8.71 12.70
CA SER A 20 12.04 8.78 14.10
C SER A 20 13.52 8.45 14.27
N ARG A 21 14.32 8.52 13.20
CA ARG A 21 15.79 8.38 13.28
C ARG A 21 16.40 9.72 13.73
N ASP A 22 17.24 9.65 14.76
CA ASP A 22 17.92 10.80 15.36
C ASP A 22 19.18 11.22 14.57
N GLU A 23 19.73 12.40 14.86
CA GLU A 23 20.97 12.85 14.23
C GLU A 23 22.19 12.04 14.67
N ILE A 24 23.02 11.65 13.70
CA ILE A 24 24.25 10.90 13.98
C ILE A 24 25.29 11.83 14.61
N THR A 25 25.42 11.75 15.95
CA THR A 25 26.23 12.66 16.77
C THR A 25 27.66 12.85 16.28
N THR A 26 28.30 11.84 15.69
CA THR A 26 29.66 11.97 15.12
C THR A 26 29.67 12.84 13.86
N VAL A 27 28.64 12.76 13.02
CA VAL A 27 28.49 13.59 11.82
C VAL A 27 28.15 15.03 12.21
N SER A 28 27.20 15.23 13.12
CA SER A 28 26.90 16.57 13.68
C SER A 28 28.14 17.22 14.29
N ARG A 29 28.98 16.44 14.99
CA ARG A 29 30.24 16.95 15.57
C ARG A 29 31.22 17.43 14.50
N GLU A 30 31.38 16.69 13.40
CA GLU A 30 32.24 17.11 12.29
C GLU A 30 31.69 18.35 11.57
N ILE A 31 30.38 18.41 11.31
CA ILE A 31 29.71 19.60 10.76
C ILE A 31 30.01 20.82 11.65
N TYR A 32 29.85 20.67 12.97
CA TYR A 32 30.12 21.74 13.92
C TYR A 32 31.59 22.18 13.92
N HIS A 33 32.55 21.25 13.88
CA HIS A 33 33.97 21.59 13.85
C HIS A 33 34.37 22.32 12.55
N ASN A 34 33.73 21.99 11.43
CA ASN A 34 33.97 22.66 10.14
C ASN A 34 33.30 24.05 10.06
N LEU A 35 32.17 24.27 10.75
CA LEU A 35 31.42 25.54 10.64
C LEU A 35 31.72 26.55 11.76
N LYS A 36 32.11 26.11 12.96
CA LYS A 36 32.18 26.96 14.18
C LYS A 36 33.08 28.19 14.09
N ASP A 37 34.20 28.10 13.36
CA ASP A 37 35.17 29.20 13.22
C ASP A 37 35.02 29.94 11.87
N ASN A 38 34.06 29.55 11.05
CA ASN A 38 33.82 30.09 9.72
C ASN A 38 32.62 31.04 9.71
N ARG A 39 32.68 32.06 8.85
CA ARG A 39 31.53 32.89 8.52
C ARG A 39 30.79 32.32 7.32
N PHE A 40 29.51 32.01 7.48
CA PHE A 40 28.70 31.43 6.42
C PHE A 40 27.30 32.06 6.35
N MET A 41 26.65 31.85 5.20
CA MET A 41 25.24 32.17 4.99
C MET A 41 24.48 30.88 4.69
N LEU A 42 23.46 30.57 5.49
CA LEU A 42 22.57 29.45 5.26
C LEU A 42 21.29 29.97 4.60
N ILE A 43 21.03 29.53 3.36
CA ILE A 43 19.72 29.71 2.71
C ILE A 43 18.95 28.42 2.95
N PHE A 44 17.96 28.44 3.84
CA PHE A 44 17.11 27.29 4.09
C PHE A 44 15.71 27.51 3.51
N HIS A 45 15.32 26.63 2.60
CA HIS A 45 13.99 26.65 2.00
C HIS A 45 13.07 25.67 2.73
N SER A 46 12.35 26.18 3.73
CA SER A 46 11.35 25.38 4.43
C SER A 46 10.14 25.11 3.54
N ARG A 47 9.55 23.92 3.72
CA ARG A 47 8.17 23.62 3.28
C ARG A 47 7.15 23.88 4.40
N SER A 48 7.60 24.10 5.64
CA SER A 48 6.77 24.24 6.84
C SER A 48 6.77 25.68 7.39
N ASP A 49 5.70 26.01 8.10
CA ASP A 49 5.52 27.25 8.90
C ASP A 49 6.17 27.15 10.31
N ASP A 50 7.04 26.15 10.55
CA ASP A 50 7.81 25.96 11.77
C ASP A 50 9.33 26.16 11.54
N GLU A 51 10.00 26.82 12.50
CA GLU A 51 11.46 26.98 12.52
C GLU A 51 12.11 25.70 13.07
N ILE A 52 13.15 25.20 12.39
CA ILE A 52 13.91 24.00 12.74
C ILE A 52 15.21 24.43 13.42
N ASP A 53 15.54 23.82 14.54
CA ASP A 53 16.86 23.98 15.17
C ASP A 53 17.89 23.14 14.40
N PHE A 54 18.92 23.79 13.86
CA PHE A 54 20.01 23.12 13.16
C PHE A 54 21.21 22.78 14.08
N PHE A 55 21.16 23.15 15.36
CA PHE A 55 22.21 22.82 16.32
C PHE A 55 22.38 21.31 16.55
N PRO A 56 21.31 20.47 16.63
CA PRO A 56 21.44 19.00 16.67
C PRO A 56 22.13 18.41 15.44
N LEU A 57 21.93 19.02 14.27
CA LEU A 57 22.62 18.69 13.01
C LEU A 57 24.07 19.22 12.96
N GLY A 58 24.53 19.91 14.01
CA GLY A 58 25.88 20.45 14.11
C GLY A 58 26.07 21.86 13.54
N VAL A 59 25.03 22.54 13.08
CA VAL A 59 25.19 23.91 12.58
C VAL A 59 25.31 24.87 13.78
N PRO A 60 26.36 25.71 13.84
CA PRO A 60 26.51 26.71 14.90
C PRO A 60 25.32 27.67 14.94
N SER A 61 24.90 28.06 16.15
CA SER A 61 23.74 28.93 16.33
C SER A 61 23.96 30.32 15.71
N PHE A 62 22.92 30.85 15.06
CA PHE A 62 22.89 32.20 14.51
C PHE A 62 22.66 33.24 15.64
N GLY A 63 23.54 33.26 16.63
CA GLY A 63 23.42 34.15 17.79
C GLY A 63 23.92 35.56 17.53
N LYS A 64 23.55 36.53 18.40
CA LYS A 64 24.03 37.92 18.40
C LYS A 64 25.56 38.10 18.35
N PHE A 65 26.32 37.06 18.70
CA PHE A 65 27.78 37.06 18.73
C PHE A 65 28.42 36.31 17.55
N THR A 66 27.62 35.94 16.54
CA THR A 66 28.07 35.29 15.30
C THR A 66 27.81 36.20 14.11
N GLU A 67 28.70 36.21 13.12
CA GLU A 67 28.50 36.94 11.86
C GLU A 67 27.78 36.09 10.79
N ASN A 68 27.17 34.99 11.22
CA ASN A 68 26.48 34.02 10.37
C ASN A 68 25.06 34.49 10.07
N ILE A 69 24.66 34.39 8.80
CA ILE A 69 23.35 34.87 8.35
C ILE A 69 22.49 33.67 7.98
N MET A 70 21.29 33.61 8.54
CA MET A 70 20.26 32.68 8.08
C MET A 70 19.20 33.44 7.27
N ILE A 71 19.03 33.03 6.01
CA ILE A 71 17.89 33.41 5.18
C ILE A 71 16.93 32.23 5.21
N TRP A 72 15.78 32.43 5.87
CA TRP A 72 14.72 31.45 5.94
C TRP A 72 13.60 31.85 4.98
N THR A 73 13.14 30.94 4.13
CA THR A 73 11.89 31.13 3.37
C THR A 73 10.77 30.28 3.97
N TYR A 74 9.67 30.94 4.33
CA TYR A 74 8.46 30.33 4.85
C TYR A 74 7.46 30.08 3.72
N ARG A 75 6.67 29.02 3.87
CA ARG A 75 5.82 28.38 2.85
C ARG A 75 6.56 27.88 1.60
N ARG A 76 6.19 26.68 1.17
CA ARG A 76 6.16 26.36 -0.26
C ARG A 76 4.71 26.29 -0.69
N ARG A 77 4.50 26.62 -1.97
CA ARG A 77 3.29 26.46 -2.75
C ARG A 77 2.24 27.55 -2.65
N ILE A 78 1.87 28.02 -3.85
CA ILE A 78 0.65 28.76 -4.20
C ILE A 78 -0.62 28.01 -3.79
N LEU A 79 -0.52 26.73 -3.47
CA LEU A 79 -1.61 25.93 -2.95
C LEU A 79 -2.07 26.33 -1.54
N THR A 80 -1.24 27.05 -0.78
CA THR A 80 -1.40 27.32 0.66
C THR A 80 -1.93 28.75 0.93
N ILE A 81 -3.03 29.10 0.29
CA ILE A 81 -3.61 30.47 0.31
C ILE A 81 -4.55 30.68 1.51
N THR A 82 -3.98 30.75 2.70
CA THR A 82 -4.69 31.19 3.92
C THR A 82 -4.42 32.68 4.20
N GLU A 83 -5.35 33.38 4.85
CA GLU A 83 -5.10 34.74 5.33
C GLU A 83 -3.92 34.74 6.32
N HIS A 84 -2.83 35.42 5.95
CA HIS A 84 -1.56 35.34 6.67
C HIS A 84 -1.59 36.17 7.96
N GLU A 85 -1.74 35.51 9.12
CA GLU A 85 -1.51 36.13 10.42
C GLU A 85 0.00 36.33 10.67
N GLU A 86 0.57 37.41 10.10
CA GLU A 86 1.98 37.81 10.24
C GLU A 86 2.51 37.68 11.68
N HIS A 87 1.69 38.07 12.66
CA HIS A 87 2.02 37.99 14.10
C HIS A 87 2.24 36.57 14.63
N LYS A 88 1.55 35.54 14.11
CA LYS A 88 1.73 34.15 14.55
C LYS A 88 3.07 33.59 14.09
N VAL A 89 3.47 33.85 12.85
CA VAL A 89 4.77 33.42 12.32
C VAL A 89 5.89 34.11 13.09
N ILE A 90 5.84 35.44 13.24
CA ILE A 90 6.85 36.23 13.97
C ILE A 90 7.04 35.73 15.41
N GLN A 91 5.98 35.27 16.09
CA GLN A 91 6.08 34.70 17.45
C GLN A 91 6.78 33.33 17.50
N LYS A 92 6.85 32.59 16.39
CA LYS A 92 7.61 31.33 16.30
C LYS A 92 9.11 31.56 16.07
N LEU A 93 9.49 32.67 15.43
CA LEU A 93 10.88 32.94 15.02
C LEU A 93 11.79 33.22 16.23
N ARG A 94 12.86 32.42 16.37
CA ARG A 94 13.89 32.56 17.41
C ARG A 94 15.26 32.91 16.84
N TYR A 95 15.56 32.48 15.62
CA TYR A 95 16.89 32.61 15.01
C TYR A 95 16.89 33.31 13.64
N THR A 96 15.72 33.63 13.10
CA THR A 96 15.55 34.34 11.82
C THR A 96 15.93 35.83 11.93
N HIS A 97 16.89 36.29 11.12
CA HIS A 97 17.42 37.67 11.15
C HIS A 97 16.70 38.64 10.21
N LEU A 98 16.13 38.11 9.14
CA LEU A 98 15.41 38.85 8.12
C LEU A 98 14.23 37.98 7.66
N LEU A 99 13.02 38.47 7.86
CA LEU A 99 11.81 37.87 7.29
C LEU A 99 11.44 38.61 6.01
N ALA A 100 11.49 37.91 4.88
CA ALA A 100 10.91 38.36 3.62
C ALA A 100 9.62 37.57 3.38
N TYR A 101 8.53 38.26 3.08
CA TYR A 101 7.23 37.66 2.80
C TYR A 101 6.51 38.47 1.71
N ASP A 102 5.67 37.79 0.91
CA ASP A 102 4.85 38.44 -0.11
C ASP A 102 3.42 38.66 0.41
N ARG A 103 2.70 39.63 -0.16
CA ARG A 103 1.29 39.86 0.11
C ARG A 103 0.46 39.38 -1.09
N GLU A 104 0.22 38.07 -1.13
CA GLU A 104 -0.64 37.37 -2.13
C GLU A 104 -1.99 38.06 -2.36
N ASN A 105 -2.48 38.79 -1.35
CA ASN A 105 -3.69 39.61 -1.36
C ASN A 105 -3.86 40.61 -2.53
N TYR A 106 -2.81 40.89 -3.31
CA TYR A 106 -2.81 41.83 -4.44
C TYR A 106 -2.70 41.18 -5.84
N LEU A 107 -2.52 39.87 -5.95
CA LEU A 107 -2.37 39.19 -7.25
C LEU A 107 -3.71 39.09 -7.98
N THR A 108 -3.73 39.40 -9.28
CA THR A 108 -4.85 39.06 -10.18
C THR A 108 -4.88 37.56 -10.46
N SER A 109 -6.01 37.03 -10.96
CA SER A 109 -6.11 35.58 -11.24
C SER A 109 -5.12 35.14 -12.32
N GLY A 110 -4.84 36.02 -13.29
CA GLY A 110 -3.90 35.77 -14.37
C GLY A 110 -2.45 35.75 -13.90
N GLU A 111 -2.08 36.61 -12.95
CA GLU A 111 -0.75 36.59 -12.32
C GLU A 111 -0.59 35.34 -11.45
N LEU A 112 -1.64 34.95 -10.72
CA LEU A 112 -1.63 33.77 -9.88
C LEU A 112 -1.56 32.47 -10.72
N TYR A 113 -2.31 32.35 -11.82
CA TYR A 113 -2.15 31.23 -12.76
C TYR A 113 -0.76 31.24 -13.42
N ALA A 114 -0.19 32.40 -13.76
CA ALA A 114 1.17 32.48 -14.30
C ALA A 114 2.25 32.11 -13.26
N LEU A 115 2.02 32.39 -11.98
CA LEU A 115 2.84 31.91 -10.87
C LEU A 115 2.70 30.39 -10.70
N LEU A 116 1.48 29.84 -10.80
CA LEU A 116 1.23 28.41 -10.75
C LEU A 116 1.99 27.68 -11.86
N CYS A 117 1.94 28.16 -13.10
CA CYS A 117 2.70 27.58 -14.22
C CYS A 117 4.22 27.62 -14.00
N LYS A 118 4.76 28.63 -13.29
CA LYS A 118 6.19 28.66 -12.91
C LYS A 118 6.50 27.64 -11.83
N GLU A 119 5.64 27.49 -10.84
CA GLU A 119 5.82 26.49 -9.78
C GLU A 119 5.76 25.07 -10.34
N THR A 120 4.81 24.78 -11.24
CA THR A 120 4.70 23.46 -11.87
C THR A 120 5.87 23.14 -12.80
N ALA A 121 6.51 24.15 -13.42
CA ALA A 121 7.74 23.93 -14.17
C ALA A 121 8.90 23.49 -13.26
N LEU A 122 9.08 24.13 -12.10
CA LEU A 122 10.07 23.72 -11.10
C LEU A 122 9.81 22.29 -10.57
N ILE A 123 8.55 21.95 -10.35
CA ILE A 123 8.12 20.61 -9.91
C ILE A 123 8.45 19.53 -10.96
N VAL A 124 8.21 19.82 -12.24
CA VAL A 124 8.57 18.92 -13.36
C VAL A 124 10.10 18.72 -13.47
N ASP A 125 10.90 19.73 -13.18
CA ASP A 125 12.36 19.64 -13.17
C ASP A 125 12.91 18.89 -11.94
N ASP A 126 12.31 19.11 -10.77
CA ASP A 126 12.68 18.50 -9.47
C ASP A 126 12.41 16.99 -9.41
N TYR A 127 11.34 16.49 -10.04
CA TYR A 127 10.96 15.07 -10.01
C TYR A 127 11.43 14.31 -11.26
N PRO A 128 12.38 13.35 -11.15
CA PRO A 128 12.92 12.62 -12.29
C PRO A 128 11.87 11.89 -13.15
N CYS A 129 10.80 11.37 -12.54
CA CYS A 129 9.70 10.68 -13.21
C CYS A 129 8.80 11.62 -14.04
N MET A 130 8.87 12.94 -13.84
CA MET A 130 8.09 13.94 -14.57
C MET A 130 8.84 14.57 -15.75
N ARG A 131 10.13 14.29 -15.91
CA ARG A 131 10.96 14.90 -16.97
C ARG A 131 10.39 14.62 -18.36
N GLY A 132 9.95 15.68 -19.04
CA GLY A 132 9.31 15.61 -20.36
C GLY A 132 7.79 15.79 -20.35
N LEU A 133 7.14 15.80 -19.18
CA LEU A 133 5.76 16.30 -19.07
C LEU A 133 5.71 17.80 -19.39
N ASN A 134 4.62 18.25 -19.99
CA ASN A 134 4.35 19.67 -20.19
C ASN A 134 3.92 20.29 -18.83
N PRO A 135 4.63 21.31 -18.30
CA PRO A 135 4.24 21.98 -17.06
C PRO A 135 2.81 22.54 -17.05
N MET A 136 2.25 22.86 -18.22
CA MET A 136 0.86 23.30 -18.36
C MET A 136 -0.14 22.18 -18.03
N MET A 137 0.16 20.92 -18.37
CA MET A 137 -0.70 19.77 -17.99
C MET A 137 -0.69 19.56 -16.47
N VAL A 138 0.46 19.79 -15.83
CA VAL A 138 0.57 19.77 -14.37
C VAL A 138 -0.21 20.94 -13.75
N ALA A 139 -0.12 22.16 -14.29
CA ALA A 139 -0.92 23.30 -13.84
C ALA A 139 -2.43 23.01 -13.98
N ASP A 140 -2.88 22.42 -15.08
CA ASP A 140 -4.27 21.98 -15.25
C ASP A 140 -4.68 20.92 -14.22
N CYS A 141 -3.81 19.99 -13.83
CA CYS A 141 -4.10 19.04 -12.73
C CYS A 141 -4.29 19.74 -11.38
N TYR A 142 -3.48 20.78 -11.10
CA TYR A 142 -3.62 21.60 -9.88
C TYR A 142 -4.98 22.31 -9.88
N VAL A 143 -5.35 22.97 -10.99
CA VAL A 143 -6.65 23.67 -11.11
C VAL A 143 -7.84 22.70 -11.13
N TYR A 144 -7.71 21.51 -11.71
CA TYR A 144 -8.76 20.48 -11.68
C TYR A 144 -8.99 19.94 -10.26
N THR A 145 -7.93 19.80 -9.47
CA THR A 145 -8.05 19.37 -8.07
C THR A 145 -8.77 20.42 -7.22
N LEU A 146 -8.53 21.71 -7.48
CA LEU A 146 -9.30 22.80 -6.87
C LEU A 146 -10.78 22.74 -7.26
N PHE A 147 -11.08 22.46 -8.54
CA PHE A 147 -12.44 22.25 -9.02
C PHE A 147 -13.13 21.07 -8.31
N LEU A 148 -12.46 19.92 -8.15
CA LEU A 148 -13.00 18.78 -7.40
C LEU A 148 -13.29 19.13 -5.93
N GLN A 149 -12.34 19.72 -5.22
CA GLN A 149 -12.53 20.13 -3.83
C GLN A 149 -13.72 21.09 -3.65
N ARG A 150 -13.91 22.04 -4.58
CA ARG A 150 -15.03 23.00 -4.53
C ARG A 150 -16.37 22.42 -4.96
N SER A 151 -16.37 21.34 -5.74
CA SER A 151 -17.58 20.64 -6.16
C SER A 151 -18.27 19.91 -5.00
N PHE A 152 -17.51 19.49 -3.97
CA PHE A 152 -18.01 18.61 -2.91
C PHE A 152 -17.80 19.20 -1.50
N HIS A 153 -18.55 20.24 -1.16
CA HIS A 153 -18.39 20.97 0.12
C HIS A 153 -18.73 20.17 1.41
N ASN A 154 -19.46 19.05 1.34
CA ASN A 154 -19.92 18.29 2.52
C ASN A 154 -19.39 16.84 2.62
N LYS A 155 -18.61 16.38 1.64
CA LYS A 155 -17.83 15.14 1.74
C LYS A 155 -16.40 15.56 2.04
N THR A 156 -15.68 14.83 2.90
CA THR A 156 -14.30 15.16 3.24
C THR A 156 -13.45 15.26 1.97
N SER A 157 -12.54 16.24 1.91
CA SER A 157 -11.71 16.51 0.72
C SER A 157 -10.92 15.28 0.23
N SER A 158 -10.70 14.30 1.12
CA SER A 158 -10.10 12.99 0.88
C SER A 158 -10.94 12.01 0.04
N ASP A 159 -12.26 12.12 -0.02
CA ASP A 159 -13.13 11.14 -0.73
C ASP A 159 -12.87 11.06 -2.25
N TRP A 160 -12.36 12.15 -2.83
CA TRP A 160 -12.07 12.29 -4.26
C TRP A 160 -10.58 12.21 -4.62
N VAL A 161 -9.70 12.14 -3.61
CA VAL A 161 -8.26 11.85 -3.79
C VAL A 161 -8.08 10.48 -4.46
N GLY A 162 -8.95 9.51 -4.14
CA GLY A 162 -8.95 8.21 -4.84
C GLY A 162 -9.35 8.26 -6.33
N VAL A 163 -9.89 9.38 -6.81
CA VAL A 163 -10.55 9.49 -8.13
C VAL A 163 -9.94 10.58 -9.02
N ALA A 164 -9.25 11.57 -8.45
CA ALA A 164 -8.75 12.74 -9.18
C ALA A 164 -7.83 12.38 -10.37
N SER A 165 -6.96 11.37 -10.24
CA SER A 165 -6.11 10.87 -11.33
C SER A 165 -6.92 10.28 -12.48
N ASN A 166 -7.94 9.47 -12.16
CA ASN A 166 -8.88 8.95 -13.14
C ASN A 166 -9.60 10.10 -13.86
N CYS A 167 -10.00 11.15 -13.14
CA CYS A 167 -10.60 12.34 -13.74
C CYS A 167 -9.63 13.13 -14.62
N TRP A 168 -8.36 13.34 -14.25
CA TRP A 168 -7.39 14.05 -15.09
C TRP A 168 -7.14 13.31 -16.42
N ILE A 169 -7.05 11.99 -16.36
CA ILE A 169 -6.88 11.11 -17.54
C ILE A 169 -8.17 11.06 -18.38
N CYS A 170 -9.35 10.96 -17.74
CA CYS A 170 -10.63 10.89 -18.44
C CYS A 170 -11.10 12.26 -18.96
N ASP A 171 -10.70 13.39 -18.39
CA ASP A 171 -10.91 14.72 -18.97
C ASP A 171 -10.02 14.94 -20.20
N GLY A 172 -8.83 14.31 -20.22
CA GLY A 172 -7.82 14.49 -21.26
C GLY A 172 -6.76 15.54 -20.91
N ILE A 173 -6.62 15.91 -19.63
CA ILE A 173 -5.49 16.70 -19.12
C ILE A 173 -4.21 15.85 -19.18
N LEU A 174 -4.32 14.58 -18.82
CA LEU A 174 -3.25 13.60 -18.81
C LEU A 174 -3.48 12.53 -19.88
N GLN A 175 -2.41 12.03 -20.49
CA GLN A 175 -2.47 10.93 -21.45
C GLN A 175 -2.67 9.59 -20.73
N LYS A 176 -3.28 8.62 -21.42
CA LYS A 176 -3.68 7.31 -20.85
C LYS A 176 -2.49 6.45 -20.39
N ASP A 177 -1.34 6.63 -21.02
CA ASP A 177 -0.08 5.91 -20.83
C ASP A 177 0.85 6.53 -19.77
N ILE A 178 0.40 7.58 -19.08
CA ILE A 178 1.13 8.16 -17.94
C ILE A 178 1.25 7.14 -16.80
N THR A 179 2.45 7.07 -16.21
CA THR A 179 2.77 6.08 -15.19
C THR A 179 2.07 6.37 -13.86
N LEU A 180 1.81 5.31 -13.09
CA LEU A 180 1.26 5.42 -11.73
C LEU A 180 2.17 6.25 -10.82
N GLU A 181 3.49 6.20 -11.02
CA GLU A 181 4.46 7.01 -10.27
C GLU A 181 4.27 8.52 -10.46
N ILE A 182 3.90 8.96 -11.67
CA ILE A 182 3.54 10.36 -11.95
C ILE A 182 2.25 10.71 -11.21
N CYS A 183 1.20 9.87 -11.30
CA CYS A 183 -0.06 10.11 -10.62
C CYS A 183 0.09 10.15 -9.08
N ASP A 184 0.85 9.22 -8.50
CA ASP A 184 1.16 9.16 -7.06
C ASP A 184 1.97 10.37 -6.60
N THR A 185 2.90 10.85 -7.44
CA THR A 185 3.72 12.03 -7.12
C THR A 185 2.90 13.31 -7.21
N LEU A 186 2.09 13.49 -8.25
CA LEU A 186 1.13 14.59 -8.35
C LEU A 186 0.16 14.60 -7.17
N HIS A 187 -0.37 13.44 -6.77
CA HIS A 187 -1.26 13.33 -5.61
C HIS A 187 -0.64 13.79 -4.29
N ARG A 188 0.64 13.50 -4.09
CA ARG A 188 1.40 13.93 -2.92
C ARG A 188 1.81 15.42 -2.97
N ASP A 189 1.91 15.99 -4.17
CA ASP A 189 2.32 17.39 -4.36
C ASP A 189 1.13 18.36 -4.35
N ILE A 190 -0.03 17.93 -4.87
CA ILE A 190 -1.27 18.71 -4.94
C ILE A 190 -2.07 18.59 -3.63
N SER A 191 -1.81 19.49 -2.68
CA SER A 191 -2.66 19.73 -1.53
C SER A 191 -3.02 21.22 -1.45
N TRP A 192 -4.24 21.59 -1.84
CA TRP A 192 -4.77 22.94 -1.65
C TRP A 192 -5.25 23.13 -0.21
N GLU A 193 -4.71 24.15 0.46
CA GLU A 193 -5.12 24.64 1.77
C GLU A 193 -5.49 26.12 1.61
N CYS A 194 -6.78 26.41 1.40
CA CYS A 194 -7.22 27.75 0.97
C CYS A 194 -8.49 28.21 1.69
N ASP A 195 -8.43 29.42 2.26
CA ASP A 195 -9.59 30.07 2.87
C ASP A 195 -10.61 30.52 1.80
N ASP A 196 -11.89 30.36 2.11
CA ASP A 196 -12.99 30.73 1.20
C ASP A 196 -12.92 32.20 0.74
N ASN A 197 -12.43 33.10 1.60
CA ASN A 197 -12.26 34.52 1.31
C ASN A 197 -11.30 34.78 0.14
N VAL A 198 -10.14 34.10 0.09
CA VAL A 198 -9.14 34.40 -0.94
C VAL A 198 -9.55 33.82 -2.29
N LEU A 199 -10.23 32.66 -2.31
CA LEU A 199 -10.73 32.09 -3.57
C LEU A 199 -11.87 32.90 -4.22
N THR A 200 -12.62 33.70 -3.45
CA THR A 200 -13.58 34.64 -4.07
C THR A 200 -12.92 35.78 -4.85
N LYS A 201 -11.64 36.08 -4.60
CA LYS A 201 -10.85 36.99 -5.47
C LYS A 201 -10.50 36.30 -6.78
N PHE A 202 -10.08 35.04 -6.72
CA PHE A 202 -9.78 34.17 -7.88
C PHE A 202 -10.93 34.12 -8.90
N LYS A 203 -12.19 34.12 -8.43
CA LYS A 203 -13.40 34.12 -9.27
C LYS A 203 -13.70 35.44 -10.01
N LYS A 204 -13.13 36.59 -9.61
CA LYS A 204 -13.54 37.90 -10.16
C LYS A 204 -13.04 38.18 -11.58
N ASP A 205 -12.07 37.41 -12.05
CA ASP A 205 -11.53 37.49 -13.40
C ASP A 205 -12.00 36.27 -14.22
N SER A 206 -12.52 36.53 -15.42
CA SER A 206 -13.18 35.57 -16.33
C SER A 206 -12.24 34.59 -17.05
N LYS A 207 -11.22 34.05 -16.35
CA LYS A 207 -10.16 33.19 -16.95
C LYS A 207 -10.01 31.80 -16.36
N LEU A 208 -10.71 31.46 -15.27
CA LEU A 208 -10.70 30.08 -14.77
C LEU A 208 -11.42 29.15 -15.76
N PRO A 209 -10.89 27.94 -16.05
CA PRO A 209 -11.50 27.00 -17.00
C PRO A 209 -12.77 26.33 -16.43
N PHE A 210 -13.23 26.71 -15.23
CA PHE A 210 -14.31 26.02 -14.55
C PHE A 210 -15.34 26.94 -13.88
N LEU A 211 -16.57 26.42 -13.76
CA LEU A 211 -17.67 27.02 -13.01
C LEU A 211 -18.12 26.07 -11.90
N VAL A 212 -18.35 26.62 -10.70
CA VAL A 212 -19.01 25.90 -9.59
C VAL A 212 -20.20 26.73 -9.12
N VAL A 213 -21.40 26.24 -9.43
CA VAL A 213 -22.70 26.80 -9.02
C VAL A 213 -23.15 26.08 -7.74
N LYS A 214 -23.39 26.85 -6.68
CA LYS A 214 -23.89 26.35 -5.39
C LYS A 214 -25.43 26.34 -5.36
N GLU A 215 -25.97 25.82 -4.26
CA GLU A 215 -27.40 25.53 -4.02
C GLU A 215 -28.36 26.66 -4.41
N ASP A 216 -28.06 27.91 -4.03
CA ASP A 216 -28.87 29.11 -4.35
C ASP A 216 -28.20 30.00 -5.42
N GLY A 217 -27.25 29.44 -6.19
CA GLY A 217 -26.48 30.17 -7.21
C GLY A 217 -27.19 30.22 -8.56
N VAL A 218 -26.91 31.26 -9.36
CA VAL A 218 -27.36 31.35 -10.76
C VAL A 218 -26.28 30.77 -11.67
N TYR A 219 -26.67 30.05 -12.72
CA TYR A 219 -25.75 29.68 -13.80
C TYR A 219 -25.43 30.90 -14.67
N GLU A 220 -24.15 31.25 -14.77
CA GLU A 220 -23.65 32.27 -15.69
C GLU A 220 -23.24 31.59 -17.00
N GLU A 221 -23.75 32.06 -18.14
CA GLU A 221 -23.36 31.52 -19.45
C GLU A 221 -21.90 31.86 -19.79
N GLY A 222 -21.11 30.84 -20.14
CA GLY A 222 -19.71 31.01 -20.53
C GLY A 222 -19.08 29.72 -21.06
N GLN A 223 -17.90 29.85 -21.66
CA GLN A 223 -17.12 28.72 -22.20
C GLN A 223 -16.33 28.04 -21.08
N TYR A 224 -17.02 27.27 -20.24
CA TYR A 224 -16.40 26.53 -19.15
C TYR A 224 -16.09 25.08 -19.56
N ARG A 225 -14.82 24.70 -19.41
CA ARG A 225 -14.33 23.34 -19.67
C ARG A 225 -14.81 22.36 -18.58
N TRP A 226 -14.87 22.79 -17.33
CA TRP A 226 -15.37 21.97 -16.21
C TRP A 226 -16.51 22.68 -15.49
N ILE A 227 -17.64 21.99 -15.31
CA ILE A 227 -18.84 22.56 -14.69
C ILE A 227 -19.28 21.66 -13.54
N SER A 228 -19.48 22.25 -12.37
CA SER A 228 -20.12 21.61 -11.23
C SER A 228 -21.33 22.40 -10.79
N THR A 229 -22.44 21.69 -10.60
CA THR A 229 -23.74 22.25 -10.24
C THR A 229 -24.30 21.49 -9.06
N ARG A 230 -24.59 22.21 -7.98
CA ARG A 230 -25.40 21.71 -6.87
C ARG A 230 -26.73 22.47 -6.86
N SER A 231 -27.84 21.76 -6.84
CA SER A 231 -29.19 22.37 -6.82
C SER A 231 -30.04 21.79 -5.69
N ARG A 232 -30.85 22.66 -5.07
CA ARG A 232 -31.97 22.25 -4.20
C ARG A 232 -33.30 22.18 -4.97
N ASP A 233 -33.39 22.94 -6.05
CA ASP A 233 -34.56 22.98 -6.91
C ASP A 233 -34.61 21.76 -7.82
N ARG A 234 -35.80 21.44 -8.33
CA ARG A 234 -36.00 20.33 -9.28
C ARG A 234 -35.59 20.70 -10.72
N GLU A 235 -34.72 21.68 -10.86
CA GLU A 235 -34.21 22.23 -12.11
C GLU A 235 -32.71 22.52 -11.98
N ILE A 236 -31.98 22.47 -13.09
CA ILE A 236 -30.53 22.70 -13.14
C ILE A 236 -30.26 24.20 -13.42
N HIS A 237 -30.72 25.09 -12.54
CA HIS A 237 -30.45 26.54 -12.61
C HIS A 237 -30.75 27.19 -13.98
N GLY A 238 -31.78 26.69 -14.69
CA GLY A 238 -32.17 27.16 -16.03
C GLY A 238 -31.34 26.59 -17.21
N MET A 239 -30.32 25.77 -16.95
CA MET A 239 -29.50 25.12 -17.98
C MET A 239 -30.33 24.11 -18.80
N LYS A 240 -30.33 24.29 -20.13
CA LYS A 240 -31.04 23.41 -21.08
C LYS A 240 -30.12 22.39 -21.77
N CYS A 241 -28.87 22.77 -22.00
CA CYS A 241 -27.84 21.96 -22.63
C CYS A 241 -26.48 22.37 -22.06
N LEU A 242 -25.52 21.44 -22.06
CA LEU A 242 -24.13 21.76 -21.72
C LEU A 242 -23.44 22.57 -22.85
N PRO A 243 -22.54 23.51 -22.52
CA PRO A 243 -21.64 24.12 -23.50
C PRO A 243 -20.80 23.09 -24.27
N GLU A 244 -20.44 23.40 -25.50
CA GLU A 244 -19.68 22.48 -26.37
C GLU A 244 -18.28 22.20 -25.80
N GLU A 245 -17.66 23.18 -25.13
CA GLU A 245 -16.32 23.08 -24.55
C GLU A 245 -16.26 22.24 -23.26
N THR A 246 -17.41 21.86 -22.68
CA THR A 246 -17.45 21.15 -21.40
C THR A 246 -16.96 19.71 -21.53
N SER A 247 -15.79 19.42 -20.94
CA SER A 247 -15.18 18.09 -20.87
C SER A 247 -15.43 17.38 -19.54
N SER A 248 -15.79 18.10 -18.48
CA SER A 248 -16.21 17.52 -17.19
C SER A 248 -17.51 18.16 -16.69
N PHE A 249 -18.53 17.34 -16.38
CA PHE A 249 -19.79 17.79 -15.78
C PHE A 249 -20.15 17.02 -14.51
N PHE A 250 -20.44 17.76 -13.44
CA PHE A 250 -20.75 17.27 -12.11
C PHE A 250 -22.11 17.86 -11.68
N LEU A 251 -23.07 16.99 -11.35
CA LEU A 251 -24.41 17.39 -10.91
C LEU A 251 -24.79 16.67 -9.61
N GLU A 252 -25.18 17.46 -8.61
CA GLU A 252 -25.69 16.97 -7.33
C GLU A 252 -27.01 17.66 -6.99
N PHE A 253 -28.10 16.88 -6.92
CA PHE A 253 -29.31 17.34 -6.26
C PHE A 253 -29.20 17.09 -4.76
N VAL A 254 -29.35 18.16 -3.96
CA VAL A 254 -29.40 18.05 -2.49
C VAL A 254 -30.62 17.22 -2.12
N MET A 255 -30.43 16.21 -1.27
CA MET A 255 -31.45 15.18 -0.99
C MET A 255 -32.82 15.79 -0.61
N SER A 256 -33.75 15.76 -1.56
CA SER A 256 -35.18 15.80 -1.30
C SER A 256 -35.69 14.34 -1.22
N ASP A 257 -36.89 14.11 -0.68
CA ASP A 257 -37.45 12.76 -0.46
C ASP A 257 -37.58 11.90 -1.75
N ARG A 258 -37.31 12.47 -2.93
CA ARG A 258 -37.27 11.78 -4.23
C ARG A 258 -36.14 12.34 -5.11
N PRO A 259 -35.44 11.47 -5.88
CA PRO A 259 -34.53 11.89 -6.95
C PRO A 259 -35.22 12.76 -8.01
N VAL A 260 -34.43 13.57 -8.72
CA VAL A 260 -34.93 14.57 -9.68
C VAL A 260 -34.64 14.13 -11.12
N ALA A 261 -35.68 14.19 -11.97
CA ALA A 261 -35.58 13.91 -13.41
C ALA A 261 -34.53 14.78 -14.10
N LEU A 262 -33.66 14.18 -14.93
CA LEU A 262 -32.75 14.94 -15.78
C LEU A 262 -33.52 15.63 -16.93
N PRO A 263 -33.21 16.89 -17.28
CA PRO A 263 -33.81 17.56 -18.42
C PRO A 263 -33.54 16.85 -19.76
N ASP A 264 -34.59 16.74 -20.58
CA ASP A 264 -34.46 16.30 -21.97
C ASP A 264 -33.48 17.19 -22.75
N GLY A 265 -32.60 16.56 -23.54
CA GLY A 265 -31.65 17.27 -24.40
C GLY A 265 -30.37 17.77 -23.73
N LEU A 266 -30.22 17.65 -22.40
CA LEU A 266 -29.07 18.19 -21.65
C LEU A 266 -27.70 17.83 -22.25
N PHE A 267 -27.56 16.61 -22.77
CA PHE A 267 -26.33 16.05 -23.34
C PHE A 267 -26.31 15.96 -24.88
N GLU A 268 -27.30 16.54 -25.58
CA GLU A 268 -27.50 16.30 -27.03
C GLU A 268 -26.35 16.81 -27.91
N HIS A 269 -25.55 17.76 -27.42
CA HIS A 269 -24.40 18.35 -28.13
C HIS A 269 -23.06 18.15 -27.38
N SER A 270 -23.02 17.28 -26.37
CA SER A 270 -21.86 17.10 -25.47
C SER A 270 -20.78 16.19 -26.07
N ASN A 271 -20.18 16.63 -27.18
CA ASN A 271 -19.16 15.89 -27.93
C ASN A 271 -17.80 15.80 -27.19
N ASN A 272 -17.48 16.79 -26.35
CA ASN A 272 -16.21 16.84 -25.60
C ASN A 272 -16.28 16.21 -24.19
N LEU A 273 -17.47 15.84 -23.73
CA LEU A 273 -17.70 15.34 -22.37
C LEU A 273 -16.95 14.02 -22.12
N GLY A 274 -15.87 14.10 -21.34
CA GLY A 274 -15.02 12.99 -20.92
C GLY A 274 -15.33 12.46 -19.53
N VAL A 275 -15.79 13.32 -18.61
CA VAL A 275 -16.13 12.97 -17.23
C VAL A 275 -17.56 13.40 -16.90
N LEU A 276 -18.39 12.45 -16.48
CA LEU A 276 -19.74 12.71 -15.98
C LEU A 276 -19.91 12.14 -14.56
N PHE A 277 -20.30 13.00 -13.62
CA PHE A 277 -20.71 12.59 -12.28
C PHE A 277 -22.14 13.06 -11.97
N LEU A 278 -23.02 12.13 -11.60
CA LEU A 278 -24.42 12.40 -11.26
C LEU A 278 -24.73 11.89 -9.86
N CYS A 279 -25.32 12.73 -9.01
CA CYS A 279 -25.75 12.39 -7.67
C CYS A 279 -27.24 12.72 -7.46
N CYS A 280 -27.99 11.77 -6.88
CA CYS A 280 -29.43 11.89 -6.59
C CYS A 280 -30.32 12.20 -7.81
N CYS A 281 -29.90 11.76 -9.00
CA CYS A 281 -30.60 11.98 -10.26
C CYS A 281 -31.55 10.82 -10.62
N ALA A 282 -32.62 11.13 -11.36
CA ALA A 282 -33.55 10.17 -11.94
C ALA A 282 -33.46 10.24 -13.47
N PHE A 283 -33.37 9.08 -14.12
CA PHE A 283 -33.44 8.94 -15.59
C PHE A 283 -33.75 7.49 -15.98
N ASN A 284 -34.23 7.27 -17.20
CA ASN A 284 -34.51 5.93 -17.71
C ASN A 284 -33.22 5.14 -17.94
N PHE A 285 -33.07 3.98 -17.27
CA PHE A 285 -31.85 3.17 -17.34
C PHE A 285 -31.69 2.37 -18.64
N ALA A 286 -32.75 2.15 -19.42
CA ALA A 286 -32.69 1.52 -20.75
C ALA A 286 -32.35 2.52 -21.87
N SER A 287 -32.57 3.81 -21.64
CA SER A 287 -32.25 4.90 -22.57
C SER A 287 -31.70 6.14 -21.84
N PRO A 288 -30.51 6.06 -21.20
CA PRO A 288 -29.93 7.17 -20.48
C PRO A 288 -29.63 8.37 -21.40
N PRO A 289 -29.77 9.63 -20.94
CA PRO A 289 -29.69 10.79 -21.83
C PRO A 289 -28.28 11.04 -22.41
N PHE A 290 -27.25 10.46 -21.80
CA PHE A 290 -25.84 10.51 -22.24
C PHE A 290 -25.42 9.31 -23.13
N LEU A 291 -26.35 8.47 -23.60
CA LEU A 291 -26.09 7.27 -24.42
C LEU A 291 -25.21 7.54 -25.67
N LYS A 292 -25.34 8.74 -26.26
CA LYS A 292 -24.65 9.17 -27.49
C LYS A 292 -23.30 9.86 -27.25
N CYS A 293 -22.91 10.13 -26.00
CA CYS A 293 -21.68 10.85 -25.68
C CYS A 293 -20.43 10.02 -26.02
N HIS A 294 -19.91 10.17 -27.24
CA HIS A 294 -18.81 9.34 -27.75
C HIS A 294 -17.48 9.54 -27.03
N SER A 295 -17.27 10.68 -26.36
CA SER A 295 -16.03 10.98 -25.63
C SER A 295 -16.03 10.53 -24.18
N LEU A 296 -17.13 9.97 -23.67
CA LEU A 296 -17.31 9.69 -22.25
C LEU A 296 -16.38 8.57 -21.77
N ARG A 297 -15.39 8.93 -20.94
CA ARG A 297 -14.37 8.01 -20.40
C ARG A 297 -14.59 7.69 -18.93
N PHE A 298 -15.22 8.58 -18.16
CA PHE A 298 -15.59 8.37 -16.76
C PHE A 298 -17.09 8.58 -16.57
N LEU A 299 -17.76 7.58 -15.99
CA LEU A 299 -19.16 7.67 -15.54
C LEU A 299 -19.24 7.29 -14.06
N GLY A 300 -19.57 8.26 -13.21
CA GLY A 300 -19.84 8.04 -11.80
C GLY A 300 -21.29 8.37 -11.44
N LEU A 301 -21.98 7.46 -10.76
CA LEU A 301 -23.36 7.62 -10.29
C LEU A 301 -23.44 7.39 -8.79
N ASP A 302 -24.10 8.29 -8.07
CA ASP A 302 -24.34 8.18 -6.62
C ASP A 302 -25.85 8.35 -6.33
N ASN A 303 -26.47 7.38 -5.64
CA ASN A 303 -27.89 7.39 -5.28
C ASN A 303 -28.86 7.71 -6.44
N CYS A 304 -28.55 7.29 -7.67
CA CYS A 304 -29.40 7.53 -8.84
C CYS A 304 -30.48 6.43 -9.01
N THR A 305 -31.60 6.76 -9.66
CA THR A 305 -32.75 5.85 -9.81
C THR A 305 -33.34 5.78 -11.21
N ASP A 306 -33.78 4.58 -11.58
CA ASP A 306 -34.46 4.27 -12.84
C ASP A 306 -35.86 4.91 -12.95
N GLU A 307 -36.04 5.80 -13.92
CA GLU A 307 -37.35 6.29 -14.32
C GLU A 307 -38.02 5.35 -15.32
N LYS A 308 -38.94 4.52 -14.81
CA LYS A 308 -39.73 3.54 -15.59
C LYS A 308 -40.81 4.17 -16.49
N THR A 309 -40.62 5.42 -16.90
CA THR A 309 -41.55 6.20 -17.71
C THR A 309 -41.42 5.85 -19.19
N GLY A 310 -42.11 4.78 -19.58
CA GLY A 310 -42.43 4.48 -20.98
C GLY A 310 -41.88 3.14 -21.49
N GLU A 311 -42.59 2.57 -22.48
CA GLU A 311 -42.13 1.44 -23.28
C GLU A 311 -41.02 1.91 -24.25
N GLY A 312 -39.84 2.18 -23.69
CA GLY A 312 -38.65 2.51 -24.45
C GLY A 312 -38.24 1.33 -25.33
N LYS A 313 -38.32 1.50 -26.66
CA LYS A 313 -37.69 0.56 -27.59
C LYS A 313 -36.21 0.50 -27.28
N GLU A 314 -35.63 -0.69 -27.14
CA GLU A 314 -34.20 -0.87 -26.92
C GLU A 314 -33.40 -0.05 -27.95
N HIS A 315 -32.76 1.03 -27.50
CA HIS A 315 -31.87 1.79 -28.35
C HIS A 315 -30.55 1.01 -28.48
N THR A 316 -30.31 0.47 -29.66
CA THR A 316 -29.16 -0.39 -29.99
C THR A 316 -27.81 0.33 -30.03
N GLY A 317 -27.78 1.66 -29.82
CA GLY A 317 -26.59 2.50 -29.97
C GLY A 317 -25.99 2.98 -28.65
N TRP A 318 -25.48 2.06 -27.81
CA TRP A 318 -24.79 2.37 -26.54
C TRP A 318 -23.36 2.90 -26.76
N VAL A 319 -23.23 3.99 -27.53
CA VAL A 319 -21.95 4.54 -28.01
C VAL A 319 -21.02 4.90 -26.86
N CYS A 320 -21.54 5.49 -25.78
CA CYS A 320 -20.75 5.88 -24.61
C CYS A 320 -20.04 4.72 -23.89
N LEU A 321 -20.48 3.46 -24.06
CA LEU A 321 -19.83 2.31 -23.42
C LEU A 321 -18.52 1.92 -24.09
N HIS A 322 -18.38 2.18 -25.40
CA HIS A 322 -17.18 1.84 -26.15
C HIS A 322 -15.97 2.72 -25.78
N SER A 323 -16.21 3.94 -25.32
CA SER A 323 -15.18 4.88 -24.86
C SER A 323 -14.91 4.84 -23.36
N LEU A 324 -15.72 4.12 -22.58
CA LEU A 324 -15.66 4.13 -21.12
C LEU A 324 -14.39 3.45 -20.59
N TRP A 325 -13.66 4.16 -19.71
CA TRP A 325 -12.46 3.68 -19.01
C TRP A 325 -12.72 3.45 -17.52
N VAL A 326 -13.65 4.20 -16.91
CA VAL A 326 -14.00 4.11 -15.49
C VAL A 326 -15.52 4.14 -15.30
N LEU A 327 -16.03 3.18 -14.53
CA LEU A 327 -17.43 3.07 -14.12
C LEU A 327 -17.50 2.97 -12.58
N ASP A 328 -18.11 3.96 -11.93
CA ASP A 328 -18.27 4.00 -10.47
C ASP A 328 -19.74 4.12 -10.07
N LEU A 329 -20.31 3.02 -9.55
CA LEU A 329 -21.71 2.91 -9.17
C LEU A 329 -21.84 2.87 -7.65
N ARG A 330 -22.30 3.95 -7.04
CA ARG A 330 -22.51 4.06 -5.58
C ARG A 330 -24.01 4.11 -5.30
N TYR A 331 -24.50 3.16 -4.49
CA TYR A 331 -25.89 3.09 -4.03
C TYR A 331 -26.95 3.16 -5.17
N THR A 332 -26.55 2.81 -6.39
CA THR A 332 -27.31 2.97 -7.64
C THR A 332 -27.54 1.60 -8.29
N ASP A 333 -28.78 1.11 -8.32
CA ASP A 333 -29.13 -0.28 -8.68
C ASP A 333 -29.29 -0.51 -10.20
N TRP A 334 -28.25 -0.19 -10.99
CA TRP A 334 -28.29 -0.30 -12.46
C TRP A 334 -27.91 -1.70 -12.96
N ASN A 335 -28.71 -2.70 -12.60
CA ASN A 335 -28.43 -4.11 -12.89
C ASN A 335 -28.20 -4.49 -14.38
N GLU A 336 -28.70 -3.68 -15.34
CA GLU A 336 -28.55 -3.92 -16.78
C GLU A 336 -27.14 -3.57 -17.30
N ILE A 337 -26.50 -2.53 -16.77
CA ILE A 337 -25.20 -2.04 -17.26
C ILE A 337 -24.06 -3.06 -17.06
N LEU A 338 -24.24 -3.96 -16.08
CA LEU A 338 -23.33 -5.05 -15.75
C LEU A 338 -23.77 -6.39 -16.36
N SER A 339 -24.73 -6.41 -17.29
CA SER A 339 -25.06 -7.62 -18.05
C SER A 339 -23.94 -7.97 -19.03
N PRO A 340 -23.71 -9.26 -19.35
CA PRO A 340 -22.67 -9.67 -20.30
C PRO A 340 -22.74 -8.95 -21.65
N ALA A 341 -23.95 -8.65 -22.14
CA ALA A 341 -24.16 -7.93 -23.39
C ALA A 341 -23.67 -6.48 -23.37
N LYS A 342 -23.73 -5.79 -22.21
CA LYS A 342 -23.19 -4.42 -22.06
C LYS A 342 -21.70 -4.44 -21.69
N MET A 343 -21.26 -5.40 -20.87
CA MET A 343 -19.84 -5.54 -20.52
C MET A 343 -18.95 -5.81 -21.75
N HIS A 344 -19.45 -6.54 -22.75
CA HIS A 344 -18.77 -6.73 -24.04
C HIS A 344 -18.63 -5.42 -24.85
N LEU A 345 -19.40 -4.37 -24.56
CA LEU A 345 -19.21 -3.06 -25.20
C LEU A 345 -18.09 -2.24 -24.52
N MET A 346 -17.76 -2.58 -23.26
CA MET A 346 -16.85 -1.84 -22.38
C MET A 346 -15.42 -2.41 -22.40
N ASP A 347 -14.91 -2.80 -23.57
CA ASP A 347 -13.56 -3.38 -23.72
C ASP A 347 -12.44 -2.49 -23.17
N ASN A 348 -12.63 -1.16 -23.19
CA ASN A 348 -11.66 -0.18 -22.72
C ASN A 348 -11.66 0.05 -21.20
N LEU A 349 -12.57 -0.59 -20.45
CA LEU A 349 -12.76 -0.35 -19.02
C LEU A 349 -11.54 -0.84 -18.22
N MET A 350 -10.91 0.11 -17.51
CA MET A 350 -9.76 -0.11 -16.63
C MET A 350 -10.18 -0.17 -15.16
N GLU A 351 -11.23 0.55 -14.77
CA GLU A 351 -11.72 0.57 -13.40
C GLU A 351 -13.24 0.34 -13.34
N LEU A 352 -13.64 -0.65 -12.53
CA LEU A 352 -15.01 -0.90 -12.15
C LEU A 352 -15.15 -0.80 -10.63
N SER A 353 -16.04 0.06 -10.18
CA SER A 353 -16.35 0.26 -8.76
C SER A 353 -17.85 0.13 -8.52
N ILE A 354 -18.22 -0.68 -7.54
CA ILE A 354 -19.60 -0.97 -7.15
C ILE A 354 -19.70 -0.87 -5.63
N GLU A 355 -20.50 0.06 -5.10
CA GLU A 355 -20.72 0.26 -3.66
C GLU A 355 -22.20 0.20 -3.29
N GLY A 356 -22.54 -0.53 -2.22
CA GLY A 356 -23.86 -0.44 -1.57
C GLY A 356 -25.04 -1.13 -2.29
N VAL A 357 -24.77 -1.97 -3.31
CA VAL A 357 -25.80 -2.65 -4.13
C VAL A 357 -25.57 -4.18 -4.21
N TRP A 358 -26.33 -4.92 -5.01
CA TRP A 358 -26.19 -6.38 -5.21
C TRP A 358 -25.05 -6.73 -6.17
N SER A 359 -23.81 -6.51 -5.75
CA SER A 359 -22.62 -6.67 -6.59
C SER A 359 -22.27 -8.12 -6.99
N TRP A 360 -22.39 -9.09 -6.08
CA TRP A 360 -21.82 -10.44 -6.26
C TRP A 360 -22.42 -11.22 -7.44
N LYS A 361 -23.66 -10.93 -7.81
CA LYS A 361 -24.32 -11.48 -9.01
C LYS A 361 -23.50 -11.26 -10.29
N TYR A 362 -22.74 -10.15 -10.35
CA TYR A 362 -21.99 -9.73 -11.52
C TYR A 362 -20.54 -10.24 -11.53
N THR A 363 -19.95 -10.51 -10.37
CA THR A 363 -18.59 -11.08 -10.30
C THR A 363 -18.49 -12.44 -10.99
N ALA A 364 -19.54 -13.27 -10.92
CA ALA A 364 -19.63 -14.53 -11.66
C ALA A 364 -19.65 -14.33 -13.19
N CYS A 365 -20.07 -13.15 -13.67
CA CYS A 365 -20.16 -12.79 -15.08
C CYS A 365 -18.89 -12.08 -15.62
N LEU A 366 -17.89 -11.83 -14.77
CA LEU A 366 -16.63 -11.18 -15.20
C LEU A 366 -15.76 -12.07 -16.08
N GLN A 367 -15.91 -13.40 -16.01
CA GLN A 367 -15.08 -14.33 -16.79
C GLN A 367 -15.33 -14.15 -18.28
N GLY A 368 -14.28 -13.84 -19.05
CA GLY A 368 -14.34 -13.57 -20.48
C GLY A 368 -14.86 -12.18 -20.83
N GLN A 369 -14.91 -11.25 -19.87
CA GLN A 369 -15.42 -9.88 -20.02
C GLN A 369 -14.43 -8.86 -19.43
N LEU A 370 -14.47 -7.61 -19.89
CA LEU A 370 -13.63 -6.51 -19.38
C LEU A 370 -12.11 -6.84 -19.39
N PRO A 371 -11.52 -7.13 -20.58
CA PRO A 371 -10.15 -7.64 -20.70
C PRO A 371 -9.04 -6.63 -20.32
N ASN A 372 -9.39 -5.36 -20.13
CA ASN A 372 -8.45 -4.29 -19.73
C ASN A 372 -8.59 -3.86 -18.26
N LEU A 373 -9.39 -4.58 -17.46
CA LEU A 373 -9.67 -4.24 -16.07
C LEU A 373 -8.40 -4.33 -15.19
N GLN A 374 -7.97 -3.17 -14.67
CA GLN A 374 -6.84 -3.01 -13.76
C GLN A 374 -7.26 -2.84 -12.30
N ARG A 375 -8.46 -2.30 -12.06
CA ARG A 375 -8.98 -2.01 -10.72
C ARG A 375 -10.41 -2.51 -10.60
N LEU A 376 -10.67 -3.39 -9.63
CA LEU A 376 -12.02 -3.82 -9.27
C LEU A 376 -12.29 -3.48 -7.82
N ARG A 377 -13.39 -2.77 -7.55
CA ARG A 377 -13.86 -2.48 -6.19
C ARG A 377 -15.31 -2.94 -6.02
N VAL A 378 -15.55 -3.79 -5.03
CA VAL A 378 -16.85 -4.34 -4.69
C VAL A 378 -17.09 -4.13 -3.20
N ILE A 379 -17.65 -2.97 -2.85
CA ILE A 379 -17.63 -2.41 -1.50
C ILE A 379 -19.02 -2.46 -0.85
N LYS A 380 -19.10 -2.87 0.43
CA LYS A 380 -20.32 -2.86 1.27
C LYS A 380 -21.61 -3.36 0.56
N PRO A 381 -21.64 -4.51 -0.15
CA PRO A 381 -22.85 -4.91 -0.85
C PRO A 381 -23.96 -5.36 0.10
N LYS A 382 -25.21 -5.21 -0.34
CA LYS A 382 -26.41 -5.50 0.48
C LYS A 382 -26.62 -6.97 0.83
N ARG A 383 -25.91 -7.89 0.15
CA ARG A 383 -25.81 -9.33 0.44
C ARG A 383 -24.47 -9.84 -0.08
N GLY A 384 -23.92 -10.86 0.57
CA GLY A 384 -22.73 -11.58 0.14
C GLY A 384 -22.96 -12.48 -1.08
N PRO A 385 -21.91 -13.20 -1.53
CA PRO A 385 -22.02 -14.13 -2.63
C PRO A 385 -22.94 -15.30 -2.26
N ASP A 386 -23.86 -15.64 -3.17
CA ASP A 386 -24.63 -16.87 -3.06
C ASP A 386 -23.69 -18.07 -3.23
N ILE A 387 -23.59 -18.90 -2.20
CA ILE A 387 -22.66 -20.04 -2.14
C ILE A 387 -22.94 -21.05 -3.28
N SER A 388 -24.16 -21.06 -3.83
CA SER A 388 -24.52 -21.88 -5.00
C SER A 388 -23.87 -21.42 -6.32
N ILE A 389 -23.50 -20.14 -6.43
CA ILE A 389 -22.82 -19.54 -7.59
C ILE A 389 -21.44 -19.04 -7.15
N GLY A 390 -20.60 -19.97 -6.70
CA GLY A 390 -19.25 -19.64 -6.24
C GLY A 390 -18.46 -18.91 -7.35
N PRO A 391 -17.80 -17.77 -7.06
CA PRO A 391 -17.00 -17.00 -8.02
C PRO A 391 -15.64 -17.68 -8.30
N ARG A 392 -15.66 -19.01 -8.51
CA ARG A 392 -14.47 -19.86 -8.63
C ARG A 392 -13.56 -19.43 -9.76
N ASN A 393 -14.14 -18.95 -10.87
CA ASN A 393 -13.42 -18.62 -12.10
C ASN A 393 -13.42 -17.12 -12.46
N SER A 394 -13.98 -16.26 -11.60
CA SER A 394 -14.22 -14.84 -11.89
C SER A 394 -12.99 -14.02 -12.26
N PHE A 395 -11.80 -14.48 -11.84
CA PHE A 395 -10.52 -13.80 -12.04
C PHE A 395 -9.56 -14.54 -12.99
N MET A 396 -9.97 -15.68 -13.57
CA MET A 396 -9.12 -16.56 -14.41
C MET A 396 -8.49 -15.87 -15.62
N ASP A 397 -9.15 -14.85 -16.15
CA ASP A 397 -8.74 -14.07 -17.32
C ASP A 397 -8.28 -12.65 -16.97
N LYS A 398 -8.20 -12.31 -15.68
CA LYS A 398 -7.91 -10.95 -15.19
C LYS A 398 -6.41 -10.73 -14.96
N THR A 399 -5.62 -11.05 -15.98
CA THR A 399 -4.15 -10.95 -15.95
C THR A 399 -3.63 -9.52 -15.77
N LYS A 400 -4.44 -8.49 -16.05
CA LYS A 400 -4.09 -7.07 -15.87
C LYS A 400 -4.59 -6.45 -14.55
N LEU A 401 -5.28 -7.21 -13.70
CA LEU A 401 -5.85 -6.70 -12.46
C LEU A 401 -4.74 -6.41 -11.45
N GLU A 402 -4.57 -5.16 -11.06
CA GLU A 402 -3.55 -4.67 -10.12
C GLU A 402 -4.10 -4.40 -8.72
N ILE A 403 -5.35 -3.94 -8.61
CA ILE A 403 -6.00 -3.60 -7.34
C ILE A 403 -7.34 -4.31 -7.23
N LEU A 404 -7.52 -5.07 -6.15
CA LEU A 404 -8.80 -5.65 -5.75
C LEU A 404 -9.20 -5.17 -4.36
N ASP A 405 -10.32 -4.47 -4.28
CA ASP A 405 -10.93 -4.00 -3.04
C ASP A 405 -12.28 -4.71 -2.83
N LEU A 406 -12.34 -5.55 -1.79
CA LEU A 406 -13.55 -6.24 -1.35
C LEU A 406 -13.99 -5.74 0.03
N SER A 407 -13.74 -4.48 0.39
CA SER A 407 -14.00 -3.99 1.74
C SER A 407 -15.49 -3.91 2.09
N GLY A 408 -15.85 -4.26 3.32
CA GLY A 408 -17.23 -4.31 3.81
C GLY A 408 -18.05 -5.48 3.29
N ASN A 409 -17.44 -6.53 2.73
CA ASN A 409 -18.11 -7.78 2.37
C ASN A 409 -18.39 -8.65 3.61
N THR A 410 -19.25 -8.15 4.50
CA THR A 410 -19.52 -8.74 5.82
C THR A 410 -20.02 -10.18 5.78
N GLU A 411 -20.72 -10.59 4.73
CA GLU A 411 -21.26 -11.95 4.55
C GLU A 411 -20.32 -12.91 3.78
N MET A 412 -19.19 -12.45 3.24
CA MET A 412 -18.27 -13.28 2.44
C MET A 412 -17.50 -14.27 3.32
N LYS A 413 -17.79 -15.57 3.17
CA LYS A 413 -17.18 -16.64 3.99
C LYS A 413 -15.89 -17.25 3.42
N ILE A 414 -15.71 -17.17 2.10
CA ILE A 414 -14.60 -17.80 1.36
C ILE A 414 -14.08 -16.79 0.33
N LEU A 415 -12.77 -16.65 0.23
CA LEU A 415 -12.10 -15.81 -0.76
C LEU A 415 -12.12 -16.50 -2.15
N PRO A 416 -12.32 -15.79 -3.27
CA PRO A 416 -12.35 -16.42 -4.60
C PRO A 416 -11.03 -17.12 -4.97
N ASN A 417 -11.07 -18.43 -5.23
CA ASN A 417 -9.85 -19.21 -5.50
C ASN A 417 -9.06 -18.74 -6.74
N SER A 418 -9.71 -18.20 -7.78
CA SER A 418 -9.03 -17.69 -8.98
C SER A 418 -8.19 -16.44 -8.76
N LEU A 419 -8.06 -15.91 -7.53
CA LEU A 419 -7.10 -14.83 -7.27
C LEU A 419 -5.64 -15.25 -7.49
N SER A 420 -5.29 -16.54 -7.37
CA SER A 420 -3.96 -17.05 -7.74
C SER A 420 -3.60 -16.75 -9.21
N THR A 421 -4.60 -16.71 -10.10
CA THR A 421 -4.43 -16.44 -11.53
C THR A 421 -4.42 -14.95 -11.90
N ALA A 422 -4.70 -14.04 -10.97
CA ALA A 422 -4.60 -12.60 -11.18
C ALA A 422 -3.13 -12.15 -11.09
N SER A 423 -2.31 -12.56 -12.05
CA SER A 423 -0.84 -12.49 -12.01
C SER A 423 -0.24 -11.10 -11.76
N SER A 424 -0.97 -10.02 -12.09
CA SER A 424 -0.53 -8.62 -11.88
C SER A 424 -1.06 -7.99 -10.58
N LEU A 425 -1.74 -8.75 -9.73
CA LEU A 425 -2.35 -8.24 -8.50
C LEU A 425 -1.28 -7.75 -7.51
N GLN A 426 -1.34 -6.47 -7.19
CA GLN A 426 -0.39 -5.77 -6.33
C GLN A 426 -1.04 -5.29 -5.01
N VAL A 427 -2.36 -5.10 -4.97
CA VAL A 427 -3.10 -4.68 -3.77
C VAL A 427 -4.33 -5.54 -3.55
N LEU A 428 -4.48 -6.08 -2.34
CA LEU A 428 -5.69 -6.79 -1.89
C LEU A 428 -6.20 -6.17 -0.57
N ILE A 429 -7.42 -5.65 -0.58
CA ILE A 429 -8.08 -5.02 0.59
C ILE A 429 -9.33 -5.82 0.96
N LEU A 430 -9.37 -6.32 2.19
CA LEU A 430 -10.45 -7.15 2.76
C LEU A 430 -11.04 -6.55 4.04
N ASP A 431 -10.83 -5.25 4.28
CA ASP A 431 -11.26 -4.54 5.48
C ASP A 431 -12.78 -4.68 5.72
N GLY A 432 -13.20 -5.17 6.88
CA GLY A 432 -14.61 -5.43 7.21
C GLY A 432 -15.22 -6.71 6.62
N CYS A 433 -14.43 -7.65 6.10
CA CYS A 433 -14.91 -8.97 5.64
C CYS A 433 -15.16 -9.94 6.82
N ASN A 434 -16.00 -9.56 7.78
CA ASN A 434 -16.02 -10.18 9.11
C ASN A 434 -16.48 -11.65 9.15
N ALA A 435 -17.18 -12.17 8.14
CA ALA A 435 -17.52 -13.60 8.02
C ALA A 435 -16.43 -14.46 7.35
N LEU A 436 -15.33 -13.88 6.84
CA LEU A 436 -14.28 -14.62 6.13
C LEU A 436 -13.55 -15.54 7.10
N GLN A 437 -13.49 -16.84 6.81
CA GLN A 437 -12.98 -17.84 7.76
C GLN A 437 -11.49 -18.08 7.64
N ASN A 438 -10.96 -18.15 6.41
CA ASN A 438 -9.56 -18.42 6.11
C ASN A 438 -9.11 -17.70 4.84
N ILE A 439 -7.84 -17.32 4.79
CA ILE A 439 -7.11 -16.93 3.57
C ILE A 439 -6.01 -17.98 3.38
N VAL A 440 -6.38 -19.06 2.71
CA VAL A 440 -5.47 -20.15 2.28
C VAL A 440 -5.91 -20.51 0.86
N VAL A 441 -5.24 -19.92 -0.13
CA VAL A 441 -5.53 -20.14 -1.56
C VAL A 441 -4.76 -21.39 -2.03
N PRO A 442 -5.39 -22.36 -2.74
CA PRO A 442 -4.74 -23.63 -3.08
C PRO A 442 -3.42 -23.51 -3.86
N ASP A 443 -3.31 -22.48 -4.70
CA ASP A 443 -2.15 -22.21 -5.57
C ASP A 443 -1.36 -20.96 -5.12
N GLU A 444 -1.45 -20.64 -3.83
CA GLU A 444 -0.90 -19.43 -3.20
C GLU A 444 -1.51 -18.11 -3.75
N LEU A 445 -1.12 -16.96 -3.20
CA LEU A 445 -1.52 -15.64 -3.71
C LEU A 445 -0.46 -15.11 -4.70
N PRO A 446 -0.80 -14.22 -5.65
CA PRO A 446 0.14 -13.75 -6.66
C PRO A 446 1.43 -13.16 -6.05
N GLU A 447 2.59 -13.58 -6.60
CA GLU A 447 3.92 -13.17 -6.13
C GLU A 447 4.11 -11.64 -6.11
N LEU A 448 3.48 -10.94 -7.05
CA LEU A 448 3.55 -9.49 -7.21
C LEU A 448 2.73 -8.69 -6.17
N LEU A 449 2.05 -9.36 -5.22
CA LEU A 449 1.27 -8.68 -4.19
C LEU A 449 2.19 -7.84 -3.28
N LYS A 450 2.07 -6.51 -3.36
CA LYS A 450 2.87 -5.54 -2.59
C LYS A 450 2.23 -5.11 -1.28
N SER A 451 0.90 -5.16 -1.22
CA SER A 451 0.11 -4.57 -0.14
C SER A 451 -1.13 -5.41 0.19
N PHE A 452 -1.28 -5.75 1.47
CA PHE A 452 -2.44 -6.50 2.00
C PHE A 452 -3.05 -5.82 3.22
N SER A 453 -4.38 -5.66 3.25
CA SER A 453 -5.11 -5.10 4.39
C SER A 453 -6.32 -5.95 4.80
N PHE A 454 -6.44 -6.21 6.10
CA PHE A 454 -7.64 -6.73 6.74
C PHE A 454 -7.86 -6.04 8.10
N ASP A 455 -8.71 -5.03 8.09
CA ASP A 455 -9.22 -4.34 9.28
C ASP A 455 -10.62 -4.86 9.67
N GLY A 456 -10.70 -5.71 10.70
CA GLY A 456 -11.97 -6.26 11.22
C GLY A 456 -12.90 -5.22 11.82
N TYR A 457 -12.46 -3.97 12.00
CA TYR A 457 -13.33 -2.88 12.44
C TYR A 457 -14.28 -2.42 11.32
N GLY A 458 -13.90 -2.62 10.06
CA GLY A 458 -14.68 -2.20 8.90
C GLY A 458 -13.82 -1.57 7.80
N PRO A 459 -14.42 -1.29 6.63
CA PRO A 459 -13.76 -0.54 5.55
C PRO A 459 -13.25 0.82 6.05
N GLY A 460 -12.10 1.26 5.53
CA GLY A 460 -11.66 2.64 5.64
C GLY A 460 -12.65 3.63 5.01
N SER A 461 -12.58 4.90 5.42
CA SER A 461 -13.43 5.96 4.86
C SER A 461 -13.10 6.28 3.39
N HIS A 462 -11.88 6.03 2.95
CA HIS A 462 -11.38 6.46 1.63
C HIS A 462 -10.88 5.27 0.80
N ARG A 463 -11.00 5.40 -0.53
CA ARG A 463 -10.55 4.39 -1.49
C ARG A 463 -9.09 4.63 -1.88
N THR A 464 -8.25 3.63 -1.66
CA THR A 464 -6.87 3.63 -2.18
C THR A 464 -6.87 3.66 -3.71
N SER A 465 -6.24 4.68 -4.31
CA SER A 465 -5.92 4.77 -5.74
C SER A 465 -4.55 4.19 -6.12
N THR A 466 -3.66 4.07 -5.13
CA THR A 466 -2.23 3.79 -5.26
C THR A 466 -1.88 2.39 -4.74
N PHE A 467 -0.59 2.06 -4.58
CA PHE A 467 -0.17 0.83 -3.89
C PHE A 467 -0.18 0.96 -2.35
N LYS A 468 -0.50 2.13 -1.77
CA LYS A 468 -0.43 2.38 -0.33
C LYS A 468 -1.74 2.05 0.39
N LEU A 469 -1.64 1.36 1.51
CA LEU A 469 -2.80 1.03 2.36
C LEU A 469 -3.37 2.30 3.04
N PRO A 470 -4.67 2.33 3.36
CA PRO A 470 -5.29 3.44 4.09
C PRO A 470 -4.58 3.77 5.41
N LEU A 471 -4.40 5.06 5.67
CA LEU A 471 -3.73 5.57 6.87
C LEU A 471 -4.57 5.29 8.12
N LYS A 472 -3.92 5.18 9.28
CA LYS A 472 -4.59 4.86 10.56
C LYS A 472 -5.73 5.83 10.92
N GLN A 473 -5.67 7.08 10.47
CA GLN A 473 -6.70 8.11 10.70
C GLN A 473 -7.95 7.92 9.81
N GLU A 474 -7.81 7.22 8.68
CA GLU A 474 -8.86 6.94 7.69
C GLU A 474 -9.60 5.64 8.00
N ARG A 475 -9.24 4.97 9.10
CA ARG A 475 -9.78 3.67 9.51
C ARG A 475 -10.78 3.85 10.64
N PRO A 476 -11.80 2.99 10.77
CA PRO A 476 -12.81 3.14 11.82
C PRO A 476 -12.18 3.14 13.23
N LEU A 477 -12.68 3.99 14.12
CA LEU A 477 -12.21 4.08 15.50
C LEU A 477 -12.78 2.99 16.42
N THR A 478 -13.92 2.40 16.03
CA THR A 478 -14.66 1.38 16.79
C THR A 478 -15.04 0.22 15.88
N PRO A 479 -15.10 -1.02 16.38
CA PRO A 479 -15.48 -2.17 15.57
C PRO A 479 -16.95 -2.12 15.15
N ALA A 480 -17.25 -2.55 13.93
CA ALA A 480 -18.62 -2.61 13.41
C ALA A 480 -19.50 -3.69 14.07
N THR A 481 -18.90 -4.72 14.68
CA THR A 481 -19.58 -5.87 15.30
C THR A 481 -18.87 -6.29 16.59
N GLU A 482 -19.62 -6.52 17.68
CA GLU A 482 -19.05 -6.95 18.97
C GLU A 482 -18.29 -8.29 18.89
N GLU A 483 -18.71 -9.17 17.98
CA GLU A 483 -18.13 -10.51 17.75
C GLU A 483 -16.76 -10.46 17.03
N GLY A 484 -16.41 -9.31 16.43
CA GLY A 484 -15.20 -9.13 15.62
C GLY A 484 -15.16 -9.97 14.34
N ALA A 485 -13.97 -10.13 13.75
CA ALA A 485 -13.77 -10.93 12.54
C ALA A 485 -13.63 -12.44 12.84
N SER A 486 -14.23 -13.27 11.98
CA SER A 486 -14.24 -14.75 12.06
C SER A 486 -12.95 -15.42 11.54
N ILE A 487 -12.01 -14.63 11.02
CA ILE A 487 -10.79 -15.14 10.35
C ILE A 487 -9.91 -15.89 11.36
N SER A 488 -9.55 -17.13 11.04
CA SER A 488 -8.71 -17.97 11.90
C SER A 488 -7.33 -18.29 11.33
N ASN A 489 -7.15 -18.24 10.01
CA ASN A 489 -5.85 -18.39 9.34
C ASN A 489 -5.68 -17.36 8.22
N ILE A 490 -4.53 -16.70 8.17
CA ILE A 490 -4.07 -15.87 7.05
C ILE A 490 -2.70 -16.38 6.59
N SER A 491 -2.63 -16.96 5.39
CA SER A 491 -1.38 -17.22 4.68
C SER A 491 -1.25 -16.27 3.48
N LEU A 492 -0.17 -15.49 3.49
CA LEU A 492 0.32 -14.67 2.38
C LEU A 492 1.65 -15.24 1.86
N LYS A 493 1.82 -16.55 2.00
CA LYS A 493 3.00 -17.28 1.55
C LYS A 493 3.21 -17.09 0.05
N GLY A 494 4.47 -16.91 -0.35
CA GLY A 494 4.85 -16.74 -1.76
C GLY A 494 4.67 -15.32 -2.31
N CYS A 495 4.04 -14.39 -1.57
CA CYS A 495 3.92 -12.98 -1.97
C CYS A 495 5.26 -12.23 -1.86
N SER A 496 6.18 -12.52 -2.78
CA SER A 496 7.59 -12.08 -2.77
C SER A 496 7.80 -10.57 -2.81
N GLN A 497 6.79 -9.79 -3.23
CA GLN A 497 6.86 -8.32 -3.20
C GLN A 497 6.13 -7.68 -2.01
N LEU A 498 5.56 -8.47 -1.09
CA LEU A 498 4.73 -7.96 0.01
C LEU A 498 5.59 -7.21 1.04
N GLY A 499 5.48 -5.88 1.04
CA GLY A 499 6.15 -5.00 2.00
C GLY A 499 5.19 -4.23 2.91
N ASN A 500 3.92 -4.04 2.49
CA ASN A 500 2.93 -3.30 3.25
C ASN A 500 1.85 -4.25 3.80
N LEU A 501 1.74 -4.34 5.13
CA LEU A 501 0.77 -5.18 5.82
C LEU A 501 -0.03 -4.34 6.82
N PHE A 502 -1.35 -4.50 6.83
CA PHE A 502 -2.21 -4.00 7.91
C PHE A 502 -3.26 -5.05 8.32
N LEU A 503 -3.21 -5.50 9.57
CA LEU A 503 -4.14 -6.43 10.19
C LEU A 503 -4.63 -5.81 11.50
N ARG A 504 -5.95 -5.70 11.70
CA ARG A 504 -6.52 -5.21 12.98
C ARG A 504 -7.82 -5.90 13.35
N GLY A 505 -8.04 -6.12 14.65
CA GLY A 505 -9.35 -6.50 15.19
C GLY A 505 -9.76 -7.91 14.79
N LEU A 506 -8.82 -8.85 14.86
CA LEU A 506 -8.98 -10.24 14.41
C LEU A 506 -8.93 -11.17 15.65
N PRO A 507 -10.00 -11.20 16.47
CA PRO A 507 -9.98 -11.89 17.77
C PRO A 507 -9.76 -13.40 17.65
N ASN A 508 -10.10 -13.99 16.50
CA ASN A 508 -10.04 -15.43 16.25
C ASN A 508 -8.81 -15.87 15.45
N LEU A 509 -7.91 -14.95 15.05
CA LEU A 509 -6.74 -15.29 14.24
C LEU A 509 -5.78 -16.18 15.04
N VAL A 510 -5.60 -17.42 14.63
CA VAL A 510 -4.71 -18.42 15.27
C VAL A 510 -3.36 -18.50 14.56
N GLU A 511 -3.35 -18.32 13.25
CA GLU A 511 -2.18 -18.50 12.38
C GLU A 511 -1.98 -17.33 11.43
N LEU A 512 -0.74 -16.86 11.35
CA LEU A 512 -0.26 -15.90 10.36
C LEU A 512 1.00 -16.45 9.69
N ASP A 513 0.90 -16.71 8.39
CA ASP A 513 2.01 -17.17 7.56
C ASP A 513 2.39 -16.10 6.54
N LEU A 514 3.61 -15.59 6.68
CA LEU A 514 4.23 -14.54 5.88
C LEU A 514 5.50 -15.06 5.19
N SER A 515 5.61 -16.38 5.01
CA SER A 515 6.79 -17.03 4.44
C SER A 515 7.05 -16.59 2.98
N GLY A 516 8.30 -16.27 2.67
CA GLY A 516 8.72 -15.80 1.34
C GLY A 516 8.28 -14.37 1.01
N THR A 517 7.89 -13.55 1.99
CA THR A 517 7.51 -12.14 1.79
C THR A 517 8.69 -11.19 1.94
N ALA A 518 8.60 -10.01 1.30
CA ALA A 518 9.59 -8.92 1.40
C ALA A 518 9.44 -8.03 2.65
N ILE A 519 8.77 -8.50 3.70
CA ILE A 519 8.54 -7.71 4.92
C ILE A 519 9.87 -7.45 5.64
N LYS A 520 10.32 -6.19 5.59
CA LYS A 520 11.55 -5.73 6.25
C LYS A 520 11.40 -5.63 7.78
N THR A 521 10.26 -5.12 8.23
CA THR A 521 9.96 -4.92 9.66
C THR A 521 8.52 -5.32 9.93
N LEU A 522 8.30 -6.25 10.86
CA LEU A 522 6.97 -6.68 11.29
C LEU A 522 6.62 -6.04 12.64
N ASP A 523 5.74 -5.03 12.67
CA ASP A 523 5.43 -4.26 13.88
C ASP A 523 4.02 -4.55 14.44
N PHE A 524 3.96 -5.23 15.59
CA PHE A 524 2.72 -5.55 16.32
C PHE A 524 2.12 -4.35 17.10
N ARG A 525 2.67 -3.14 16.91
CA ARG A 525 2.12 -1.87 17.44
C ARG A 525 1.47 -1.00 16.35
N THR A 526 1.67 -1.34 15.07
CA THR A 526 1.23 -0.51 13.93
C THR A 526 0.69 -1.32 12.76
N MET A 527 1.32 -2.43 12.39
CA MET A 527 0.92 -3.31 11.28
C MET A 527 -0.03 -4.44 11.71
N VAL A 528 0.22 -5.08 12.85
CA VAL A 528 -0.59 -6.23 13.31
C VAL A 528 -1.14 -5.96 14.71
N LEU A 529 -2.43 -5.64 14.78
CA LEU A 529 -3.10 -5.09 15.94
C LEU A 529 -4.24 -5.99 16.40
N GLU A 530 -4.44 -6.10 17.72
CA GLU A 530 -5.64 -6.74 18.31
C GLU A 530 -5.88 -8.17 17.78
N VAL A 531 -4.82 -8.98 17.84
CA VAL A 531 -4.79 -10.41 17.45
C VAL A 531 -4.60 -11.35 18.68
N PRO A 532 -5.50 -11.32 19.68
CA PRO A 532 -5.30 -11.97 20.99
C PRO A 532 -5.15 -13.49 20.94
N MET A 533 -5.63 -14.17 19.89
CA MET A 533 -5.54 -15.63 19.73
C MET A 533 -4.37 -16.12 18.86
N LEU A 534 -3.48 -15.22 18.40
CA LEU A 534 -2.40 -15.60 17.49
C LEU A 534 -1.41 -16.53 18.20
N LYS A 535 -1.30 -17.76 17.71
CA LYS A 535 -0.47 -18.83 18.29
C LYS A 535 0.65 -19.30 17.36
N ARG A 536 0.50 -19.14 16.04
CA ARG A 536 1.47 -19.63 15.05
C ARG A 536 1.90 -18.49 14.14
N LEU A 537 3.20 -18.25 14.05
CA LEU A 537 3.80 -17.25 13.16
C LEU A 537 4.88 -17.91 12.30
N PHE A 538 4.73 -17.81 10.98
CA PHE A 538 5.70 -18.31 10.01
C PHE A 538 6.31 -17.15 9.20
N LEU A 539 7.64 -17.12 9.18
CA LEU A 539 8.50 -16.15 8.51
C LEU A 539 9.65 -16.92 7.83
N LEU A 540 9.31 -17.96 7.08
CA LEU A 540 10.29 -18.83 6.41
C LEU A 540 10.66 -18.23 5.04
N GLY A 541 11.96 -18.05 4.77
CA GLY A 541 12.42 -17.43 3.51
C GLY A 541 12.24 -15.92 3.45
N CYS A 542 12.15 -15.23 4.58
CA CYS A 542 12.03 -13.78 4.64
C CYS A 542 13.42 -13.13 4.57
N GLU A 543 14.01 -13.10 3.37
CA GLU A 543 15.39 -12.63 3.12
C GLU A 543 15.69 -11.19 3.58
N HIS A 544 14.66 -10.34 3.65
CA HIS A 544 14.79 -8.92 3.97
C HIS A 544 14.40 -8.56 5.41
N LEU A 545 14.03 -9.54 6.24
CA LEU A 545 13.55 -9.29 7.60
C LEU A 545 14.68 -8.79 8.52
N CYS A 546 14.61 -7.53 8.92
CA CYS A 546 15.54 -6.88 9.84
C CYS A 546 15.03 -6.87 11.29
N ALA A 547 13.72 -6.68 11.52
CA ALA A 547 13.17 -6.58 12.86
C ALA A 547 11.73 -7.11 13.00
N ILE A 548 11.43 -7.66 14.17
CA ILE A 548 10.07 -7.90 14.64
C ILE A 548 9.86 -7.08 15.91
N ILE A 549 8.90 -6.16 15.87
CA ILE A 549 8.62 -5.27 17.00
C ILE A 549 7.36 -5.75 17.70
N TRP A 550 7.55 -6.34 18.88
CA TRP A 550 6.46 -6.81 19.72
C TRP A 550 5.79 -5.64 20.45
N GLY A 551 4.50 -5.80 20.77
CA GLY A 551 3.76 -4.83 21.59
C GLY A 551 4.26 -4.79 23.04
N ASN A 552 3.86 -3.76 23.78
CA ASN A 552 4.17 -3.68 25.22
C ASN A 552 3.49 -4.83 26.00
N ASN A 553 4.10 -5.19 27.14
CA ASN A 553 3.78 -6.35 27.99
C ASN A 553 2.34 -6.41 28.56
N THR A 554 1.46 -5.47 28.20
CA THR A 554 0.04 -5.42 28.61
C THR A 554 -0.89 -6.24 27.72
N ASN A 555 -0.44 -6.65 26.52
CA ASN A 555 -1.24 -7.49 25.63
C ASN A 555 -0.97 -8.97 25.92
N ASN A 556 -2.03 -9.81 25.95
CA ASN A 556 -1.96 -11.27 26.12
C ASN A 556 -1.38 -12.00 24.90
N PHE A 557 -0.31 -11.47 24.30
CA PHE A 557 0.34 -12.02 23.14
C PHE A 557 1.21 -13.22 23.54
N ARG A 558 0.80 -14.44 23.16
CA ARG A 558 1.55 -15.68 23.39
C ARG A 558 1.45 -16.60 22.17
N LEU A 559 2.58 -16.74 21.48
CA LEU A 559 2.79 -17.71 20.41
C LEU A 559 3.12 -19.07 21.01
N ASN A 560 2.51 -20.12 20.46
CA ASN A 560 2.89 -21.50 20.70
C ASN A 560 4.00 -21.96 19.74
N LEU A 561 4.04 -21.39 18.53
CA LEU A 561 5.00 -21.76 17.48
C LEU A 561 5.50 -20.51 16.76
N LEU A 562 6.82 -20.39 16.65
CA LEU A 562 7.51 -19.36 15.88
C LEU A 562 8.53 -20.02 14.94
N CYS A 563 8.36 -19.82 13.64
CA CYS A 563 9.26 -20.33 12.61
C CYS A 563 9.86 -19.18 11.82
N ILE A 564 11.17 -19.00 11.85
CA ILE A 564 11.89 -17.94 11.11
C ILE A 564 13.00 -18.59 10.28
N ASP A 565 13.09 -18.24 9.00
CA ASP A 565 14.25 -18.52 8.16
C ASP A 565 14.53 -17.28 7.30
N THR A 566 15.75 -16.77 7.37
CA THR A 566 16.20 -15.55 6.65
C THR A 566 17.19 -15.88 5.53
N ARG A 567 17.37 -17.16 5.20
CA ARG A 567 18.23 -17.61 4.10
C ARG A 567 17.55 -17.37 2.74
N ALA A 568 18.37 -16.97 1.78
CA ALA A 568 17.96 -16.88 0.39
C ALA A 568 17.81 -18.25 -0.28
N GLY A 569 16.88 -18.35 -1.23
CA GLY A 569 16.64 -19.57 -2.02
C GLY A 569 15.15 -19.97 -2.11
N THR A 570 14.87 -21.12 -2.72
CA THR A 570 13.50 -21.55 -3.07
C THR A 570 12.93 -22.68 -2.20
N SER A 571 13.71 -23.21 -1.24
CA SER A 571 13.28 -24.34 -0.40
C SER A 571 13.53 -24.10 1.08
N HIS A 572 12.48 -23.74 1.81
CA HIS A 572 12.50 -23.53 3.26
C HIS A 572 11.60 -24.59 3.93
N PRO A 573 12.13 -25.79 4.23
CA PRO A 573 11.33 -26.87 4.78
C PRO A 573 10.77 -26.50 6.15
N GLN A 574 9.49 -26.82 6.40
CA GLN A 574 8.91 -26.63 7.73
C GLN A 574 9.62 -27.52 8.77
N PRO A 575 9.83 -27.03 10.00
CA PRO A 575 10.39 -27.84 11.08
C PRO A 575 9.45 -29.00 11.44
N CYS A 576 10.04 -30.12 11.84
CA CYS A 576 9.30 -31.30 12.29
C CYS A 576 8.86 -31.11 13.75
N ILE A 577 7.63 -30.65 13.95
CA ILE A 577 7.02 -30.43 15.27
C ILE A 577 6.75 -31.78 15.97
N ASP A 578 7.30 -31.97 17.17
CA ASP A 578 7.02 -33.15 18.00
C ASP A 578 5.75 -32.93 18.83
N GLN A 579 4.65 -33.55 18.41
CA GLN A 579 3.35 -33.45 19.08
C GLN A 579 3.31 -34.08 20.49
N ASN A 580 4.35 -34.80 20.91
CA ASN A 580 4.39 -35.47 22.22
C ASN A 580 4.93 -34.60 23.35
N LYS A 581 5.53 -33.44 23.05
CA LYS A 581 6.04 -32.50 24.05
C LYS A 581 5.23 -31.20 24.05
N SER A 582 4.81 -30.74 25.22
CA SER A 582 4.01 -29.52 25.38
C SER A 582 4.83 -28.36 25.92
N TYR A 583 5.44 -27.58 25.02
CA TYR A 583 6.05 -26.29 25.35
C TYR A 583 5.00 -25.17 25.35
N GLN A 584 5.29 -24.07 26.05
CA GLN A 584 4.50 -22.83 25.91
C GLN A 584 4.85 -22.08 24.62
N LEU A 585 6.10 -22.19 24.18
CA LEU A 585 6.60 -21.70 22.88
C LEU A 585 7.61 -22.68 22.30
N GLU A 586 7.45 -23.02 21.04
CA GLU A 586 8.40 -23.75 20.21
C GLU A 586 8.96 -22.81 19.14
N ALA A 587 10.25 -22.50 19.21
CA ALA A 587 10.89 -21.51 18.34
C ALA A 587 12.01 -22.15 17.50
N HIS A 588 11.78 -22.22 16.18
CA HIS A 588 12.70 -22.73 15.17
C HIS A 588 13.19 -21.57 14.32
N VAL A 589 14.49 -21.25 14.38
CA VAL A 589 15.02 -19.99 13.85
C VAL A 589 16.31 -20.22 13.08
N ILE A 590 16.38 -19.73 11.84
CA ILE A 590 17.62 -19.66 11.05
C ILE A 590 17.91 -18.20 10.68
N LEU A 591 19.05 -17.69 11.16
CA LEU A 591 19.46 -16.29 11.05
C LEU A 591 20.70 -16.14 10.17
N VAL A 592 20.58 -15.40 9.06
CA VAL A 592 21.74 -14.90 8.31
C VAL A 592 22.40 -13.71 9.01
N ASN A 593 21.62 -12.87 9.70
CA ASN A 593 22.11 -11.77 10.52
C ASN A 593 21.73 -11.95 12.00
N ALA A 594 22.74 -12.14 12.86
CA ALA A 594 22.57 -12.34 14.29
C ALA A 594 21.80 -11.21 15.01
N ARG A 595 21.79 -9.97 14.47
CA ARG A 595 21.07 -8.84 15.08
C ARG A 595 19.55 -9.03 15.14
N LEU A 596 18.96 -9.86 14.28
CA LEU A 596 17.52 -10.18 14.40
C LEU A 596 17.20 -10.91 15.72
N ALA A 597 18.20 -11.53 16.38
CA ALA A 597 18.03 -12.09 17.72
C ALA A 597 17.67 -11.04 18.79
N ARG A 598 17.93 -9.73 18.56
CA ARG A 598 17.39 -8.64 19.39
C ARG A 598 15.86 -8.71 19.50
N SER A 599 15.19 -9.05 18.39
CA SER A 599 13.72 -9.20 18.36
C SER A 599 13.27 -10.45 19.12
N LEU A 600 14.01 -11.55 19.02
CA LEU A 600 13.72 -12.79 19.76
C LEU A 600 13.90 -12.63 21.27
N GLY A 601 14.99 -12.00 21.71
CA GLY A 601 15.24 -11.73 23.13
C GLY A 601 14.11 -10.92 23.77
N ARG A 602 13.59 -9.90 23.07
CA ARG A 602 12.42 -9.13 23.53
C ARG A 602 11.15 -9.97 23.66
N LEU A 603 10.89 -10.91 22.75
CA LEU A 603 9.73 -11.82 22.87
C LEU A 603 9.89 -12.75 24.07
N LEU A 604 11.05 -13.39 24.18
CA LEU A 604 11.34 -14.40 25.19
C LEU A 604 11.28 -13.81 26.60
N HIS A 605 12.05 -12.75 26.86
CA HIS A 605 12.17 -12.10 28.16
C HIS A 605 10.84 -11.51 28.68
N ASN A 606 9.98 -11.02 27.79
CA ASN A 606 8.71 -10.40 28.19
C ASN A 606 7.56 -11.37 28.47
N HIS A 607 7.58 -12.59 27.91
CA HIS A 607 6.38 -13.44 27.85
C HIS A 607 6.55 -14.88 28.37
N TYR A 608 7.77 -15.41 28.48
CA TYR A 608 8.02 -16.83 28.80
C TYR A 608 9.09 -17.03 29.87
N ALA A 609 8.87 -17.97 30.77
CA ALA A 609 9.91 -18.51 31.63
C ALA A 609 10.72 -19.56 30.87
N ALA A 610 12.05 -19.57 31.06
CA ALA A 610 12.98 -20.28 30.19
C ALA A 610 12.75 -21.81 30.17
N GLU A 611 12.31 -22.42 31.28
CA GLU A 611 11.99 -23.85 31.34
C GLU A 611 10.76 -24.29 30.52
N ASN A 612 9.98 -23.34 29.98
CA ASN A 612 8.76 -23.62 29.21
C ASN A 612 8.92 -23.42 27.70
N VAL A 613 10.14 -23.17 27.22
CA VAL A 613 10.41 -22.83 25.81
C VAL A 613 11.30 -23.89 25.17
N TYR A 614 10.94 -24.34 23.97
CA TYR A 614 11.86 -25.02 23.07
C TYR A 614 12.50 -24.00 22.12
N LEU A 615 13.83 -24.02 22.01
CA LEU A 615 14.62 -23.13 21.16
C LEU A 615 15.58 -23.96 20.29
N ASN A 616 15.53 -23.72 18.99
CA ASN A 616 16.51 -24.24 18.05
C ASN A 616 16.93 -23.11 17.11
N ILE A 617 18.01 -22.40 17.47
CA ILE A 617 18.50 -21.21 16.77
C ILE A 617 19.80 -21.55 16.03
N HIS A 618 19.80 -21.36 14.71
CA HIS A 618 20.95 -21.57 13.84
C HIS A 618 21.39 -20.23 13.24
N VAL A 619 22.56 -19.73 13.59
CA VAL A 619 23.17 -18.56 12.98
C VAL A 619 24.16 -19.02 11.91
N THR A 620 23.95 -18.57 10.67
CA THR A 620 24.71 -19.03 9.50
C THR A 620 25.10 -17.89 8.57
N SER A 621 26.12 -18.10 7.73
CA SER A 621 26.41 -17.19 6.63
C SER A 621 25.39 -17.35 5.50
N ALA A 622 25.28 -16.33 4.63
CA ALA A 622 24.46 -16.39 3.41
C ALA A 622 24.97 -17.43 2.38
N VAL A 623 26.17 -17.97 2.57
CA VAL A 623 26.80 -18.95 1.67
C VAL A 623 26.73 -20.33 2.32
N TYR A 624 25.53 -20.93 2.31
CA TYR A 624 25.39 -22.38 2.50
C TYR A 624 25.46 -23.09 1.14
N SER A 625 26.54 -22.83 0.39
CA SER A 625 26.90 -23.68 -0.75
C SER A 625 27.34 -25.04 -0.22
N GLU A 626 26.87 -26.09 -0.87
CA GLU A 626 27.02 -27.49 -0.50
C GLU A 626 28.47 -27.90 -0.11
N LEU A 627 28.53 -28.99 0.67
CA LEU A 627 29.73 -29.75 1.06
C LEU A 627 30.52 -29.24 2.29
N ASN A 628 30.12 -29.72 3.49
CA ASN A 628 31.05 -30.19 4.52
C ASN A 628 30.36 -31.04 5.62
N GLN A 629 29.72 -32.16 5.24
CA GLN A 629 29.52 -33.24 6.20
C GLN A 629 30.85 -34.00 6.39
N SER A 630 31.52 -33.73 7.50
CA SER A 630 32.72 -34.43 7.92
C SER A 630 32.40 -35.90 8.23
N LYS A 631 32.80 -36.82 7.33
CA LYS A 631 32.76 -38.26 7.59
C LYS A 631 33.74 -38.64 8.71
N VAL A 632 33.27 -38.64 9.95
CA VAL A 632 33.99 -39.28 11.07
C VAL A 632 33.67 -40.78 11.09
N THR A 633 34.44 -41.51 10.28
CA THR A 633 34.88 -42.91 10.43
C THR A 633 34.06 -43.89 11.27
N GLU A 634 33.70 -45.02 10.66
CA GLU A 634 33.86 -46.34 11.30
C GLU A 634 34.87 -47.18 10.51
N LYS A 635 35.88 -47.72 11.22
CA LYS A 635 36.78 -48.74 10.72
C LYS A 635 36.25 -50.11 11.14
N GLU A 636 35.47 -50.75 10.28
CA GLU A 636 35.15 -52.17 10.49
C GLU A 636 36.41 -53.03 10.30
N LYS A 637 36.56 -54.03 11.17
CA LYS A 637 37.63 -55.02 11.08
C LYS A 637 37.14 -56.17 10.20
N ASN A 638 37.76 -56.35 9.04
CA ASN A 638 37.58 -57.57 8.27
C ASN A 638 38.10 -58.79 9.05
N ILE A 639 37.28 -59.84 9.11
CA ILE A 639 37.71 -61.21 9.39
C ILE A 639 37.48 -61.98 8.09
N ASP A 640 38.55 -62.52 7.51
CA ASP A 640 38.48 -63.35 6.31
C ASP A 640 37.81 -64.70 6.59
N MET A 641 36.91 -65.12 5.69
CA MET A 641 36.71 -66.53 5.37
C MET A 641 36.44 -66.72 3.87
N TYR A 642 37.10 -67.74 3.32
CA TYR A 642 36.90 -68.38 2.01
C TYR A 642 35.42 -68.49 1.60
N GLY A 643 35.03 -68.47 0.31
CA GLY A 643 35.79 -68.45 -0.95
C GLY A 643 34.87 -68.89 -2.12
N ASP A 644 35.40 -68.93 -3.36
CA ASP A 644 34.76 -69.47 -4.59
C ASP A 644 33.48 -68.76 -5.13
N GLN A 645 33.17 -68.68 -6.44
CA GLN A 645 33.96 -68.76 -7.68
C GLN A 645 33.08 -68.31 -8.91
N VAL A 646 33.72 -67.82 -9.99
CA VAL A 646 33.34 -67.95 -11.43
C VAL A 646 32.26 -67.03 -12.11
N SER A 647 32.67 -66.50 -13.29
CA SER A 647 31.96 -65.94 -14.49
C SER A 647 30.88 -64.83 -14.32
N LEU A 648 30.90 -63.64 -14.96
CA LEU A 648 31.47 -63.09 -16.22
C LEU A 648 30.73 -63.52 -17.53
N LEU A 649 30.59 -62.55 -18.46
CA LEU A 649 30.03 -62.60 -19.85
C LEU A 649 28.47 -62.63 -19.96
N GLU A 650 27.76 -61.92 -20.87
CA GLU A 650 28.11 -61.19 -22.11
C GLU A 650 27.22 -59.94 -22.42
N LEU A 651 27.84 -58.94 -23.07
CA LEU A 651 27.43 -58.10 -24.24
C LEU A 651 26.02 -57.44 -24.28
N VAL A 652 25.83 -56.20 -24.79
CA VAL A 652 26.46 -55.49 -25.93
C VAL A 652 26.66 -54.00 -25.55
N GLN A 653 27.89 -53.49 -25.37
CA GLN A 653 28.66 -52.64 -26.31
C GLN A 653 27.88 -51.47 -26.97
N ALA A 654 28.15 -50.19 -26.60
CA ALA A 654 29.18 -49.29 -27.18
C ALA A 654 28.73 -48.67 -28.54
N ASP A 655 28.96 -47.42 -28.94
CA ASP A 655 29.87 -46.32 -28.54
C ASP A 655 29.33 -44.99 -29.17
N ARG A 656 29.68 -43.73 -28.82
CA ARG A 656 30.59 -43.09 -27.84
C ARG A 656 30.07 -41.65 -27.51
N TYR A 657 30.89 -40.79 -26.90
CA TYR A 657 30.65 -39.39 -26.48
C TYR A 657 30.65 -38.33 -27.62
N SER A 658 29.80 -37.30 -27.47
CA SER A 658 30.22 -35.87 -27.57
C SER A 658 29.20 -34.89 -26.93
N ASP A 659 29.61 -34.33 -25.79
CA ASP A 659 29.50 -32.91 -25.40
C ASP A 659 28.14 -32.27 -24.99
N VAL A 660 27.99 -32.10 -23.66
CA VAL A 660 27.48 -30.92 -22.91
C VAL A 660 26.28 -30.13 -23.47
N GLN A 661 25.09 -30.33 -22.89
CA GLN A 661 24.28 -29.22 -22.33
C GLN A 661 23.17 -29.67 -21.35
N SER A 662 22.86 -28.77 -20.41
CA SER A 662 21.73 -28.74 -19.45
C SER A 662 21.44 -30.00 -18.61
N MET A 663 22.10 -30.09 -17.46
CA MET A 663 21.46 -30.64 -16.26
C MET A 663 20.34 -29.69 -15.81
N VAL A 664 19.12 -30.19 -15.68
CA VAL A 664 18.09 -29.61 -14.81
C VAL A 664 17.53 -30.75 -13.97
N GLY A 665 17.97 -30.80 -12.72
CA GLY A 665 17.42 -31.66 -11.69
C GLY A 665 17.58 -30.89 -10.39
N ASP A 666 16.47 -30.50 -9.79
CA ASP A 666 16.46 -29.65 -8.60
C ASP A 666 17.24 -30.30 -7.46
N ALA A 667 18.06 -29.50 -6.78
CA ALA A 667 18.83 -29.96 -5.63
C ALA A 667 17.87 -30.37 -4.48
N PRO A 668 18.19 -31.40 -3.69
CA PRO A 668 17.34 -31.79 -2.56
C PRO A 668 17.30 -30.65 -1.53
N ALA A 669 16.10 -30.21 -1.16
CA ALA A 669 15.90 -29.17 -0.15
C ALA A 669 16.68 -29.48 1.14
N ALA A 670 17.54 -28.56 1.57
CA ALA A 670 18.30 -28.70 2.80
C ALA A 670 17.35 -28.68 4.01
N ALA A 671 17.08 -29.86 4.57
CA ALA A 671 16.18 -30.07 5.71
C ALA A 671 16.45 -29.11 6.87
N PHE A 672 15.41 -28.70 7.60
CA PHE A 672 15.56 -27.80 8.74
C PHE A 672 16.54 -28.40 9.75
N PRO A 673 17.58 -27.67 10.20
CA PRO A 673 18.60 -28.23 11.07
C PRO A 673 18.00 -28.82 12.35
N LYS A 674 18.34 -30.07 12.65
CA LYS A 674 17.97 -30.71 13.91
C LYS A 674 19.08 -30.45 14.95
N PRO A 675 18.73 -30.26 16.23
CA PRO A 675 19.73 -30.14 17.27
C PRO A 675 20.60 -31.42 17.33
N PRO A 676 21.84 -31.31 17.83
CA PRO A 676 22.73 -32.45 18.08
C PRO A 676 22.06 -33.56 18.89
N ALA A 677 22.54 -34.81 18.77
CA ALA A 677 21.90 -36.00 19.36
C ALA A 677 21.75 -35.99 20.90
N ASN A 678 22.35 -35.02 21.60
CA ASN A 678 22.01 -34.71 22.99
C ASN A 678 20.73 -33.86 23.01
N ASN A 679 19.57 -34.50 23.27
CA ASN A 679 18.23 -33.88 23.37
C ASN A 679 18.14 -32.80 24.47
N LEU A 680 18.75 -31.64 24.24
CA LEU A 680 18.54 -30.42 25.01
C LEU A 680 17.55 -29.55 24.26
N ASP A 681 16.56 -29.03 24.99
CA ASP A 681 15.39 -28.42 24.38
C ASP A 681 15.65 -26.96 23.98
N ARG A 682 16.80 -26.40 24.40
CA ARG A 682 17.20 -25.01 24.13
C ARG A 682 18.61 -24.95 23.55
N HIS A 683 18.73 -25.15 22.25
CA HIS A 683 19.97 -25.21 21.49
C HIS A 683 20.23 -23.94 20.65
N ILE A 684 21.49 -23.51 20.63
CA ILE A 684 22.00 -22.47 19.72
C ILE A 684 23.24 -23.01 18.99
N GLU A 685 23.24 -22.91 17.66
CA GLU A 685 24.39 -23.22 16.80
C GLU A 685 24.83 -21.97 16.03
N ILE A 686 26.15 -21.74 15.96
CA ILE A 686 26.77 -20.67 15.20
C ILE A 686 27.81 -21.30 14.26
N THR A 687 27.53 -21.28 12.96
CA THR A 687 28.40 -21.84 11.92
C THR A 687 29.40 -20.81 11.36
N GLU A 688 30.34 -21.23 10.51
CA GLU A 688 31.43 -20.36 10.03
C GLU A 688 30.95 -19.10 9.29
N GLY A 689 31.49 -17.96 9.73
CA GLY A 689 31.25 -16.64 9.14
C GLY A 689 31.70 -15.53 10.09
N ARG A 690 31.95 -14.32 9.58
CA ARG A 690 32.29 -13.15 10.43
C ARG A 690 31.05 -12.63 11.16
N HIS A 691 30.53 -13.43 12.08
CA HIS A 691 29.41 -13.10 12.93
C HIS A 691 29.91 -12.25 14.11
N VAL A 692 29.68 -10.94 14.04
CA VAL A 692 29.77 -10.09 15.23
C VAL A 692 28.71 -10.61 16.21
N LEU A 693 29.17 -11.12 17.36
CA LEU A 693 28.31 -11.53 18.47
C LEU A 693 27.55 -10.32 18.98
N ASP A 694 26.33 -10.14 18.48
CA ASP A 694 25.48 -9.03 18.85
C ASP A 694 24.98 -9.16 20.29
N SER A 695 24.79 -8.02 20.96
CA SER A 695 24.28 -7.99 22.34
C SER A 695 22.91 -8.64 22.47
N GLY A 696 22.04 -8.55 21.45
CA GLY A 696 20.74 -9.22 21.43
C GLY A 696 20.85 -10.74 21.42
N LEU A 697 21.80 -11.30 20.66
CA LEU A 697 22.07 -12.75 20.68
C LEU A 697 22.69 -13.15 22.03
N GLY A 698 23.60 -12.36 22.57
CA GLY A 698 24.23 -12.57 23.89
C GLY A 698 23.21 -12.70 25.04
N VAL A 699 22.15 -11.88 25.06
CA VAL A 699 21.06 -12.01 26.05
C VAL A 699 20.34 -13.36 25.91
N VAL A 700 19.95 -13.77 24.69
CA VAL A 700 19.28 -15.06 24.46
C VAL A 700 20.18 -16.24 24.84
N MET A 701 21.48 -16.17 24.52
CA MET A 701 22.48 -17.16 24.92
C MET A 701 22.62 -17.28 26.44
N THR A 702 22.55 -16.16 27.17
CA THR A 702 22.80 -16.12 28.63
C THR A 702 21.56 -16.54 29.44
N GLU A 703 20.36 -16.12 29.02
CA GLU A 703 19.12 -16.35 29.78
C GLU A 703 18.37 -17.64 29.39
N PHE A 704 18.52 -18.13 28.15
CA PHE A 704 17.68 -19.21 27.62
C PHE A 704 18.42 -20.46 27.14
N ALA A 705 19.69 -20.40 26.71
CA ALA A 705 20.37 -21.55 26.11
C ALA A 705 20.81 -22.62 27.13
N GLU A 706 20.55 -23.89 26.81
CA GLU A 706 21.10 -25.07 27.52
C GLU A 706 22.36 -25.62 26.84
N SER A 707 22.47 -25.40 25.53
CA SER A 707 23.64 -25.80 24.75
C SER A 707 23.97 -24.78 23.67
N LEU A 708 25.26 -24.55 23.49
CA LEU A 708 25.82 -23.66 22.50
C LEU A 708 26.93 -24.39 21.74
N HIS A 709 26.81 -24.46 20.42
CA HIS A 709 27.90 -24.89 19.54
C HIS A 709 28.37 -23.71 18.69
N VAL A 710 29.66 -23.41 18.75
CA VAL A 710 30.31 -22.40 17.90
C VAL A 710 31.40 -23.11 17.13
N HIS A 711 31.27 -23.15 15.80
CA HIS A 711 32.24 -23.83 14.92
C HIS A 711 33.46 -22.95 14.59
N ASP A 712 33.42 -21.66 14.94
CA ASP A 712 34.46 -20.68 14.60
C ASP A 712 35.46 -20.42 15.75
N VAL A 713 36.72 -20.83 15.51
CA VAL A 713 37.89 -20.64 16.39
C VAL A 713 38.34 -19.16 16.48
N SER A 714 37.88 -18.29 15.58
CA SER A 714 38.31 -16.88 15.49
C SER A 714 37.46 -15.89 16.31
N THR A 715 36.38 -16.35 16.93
CA THR A 715 35.47 -15.52 17.77
C THR A 715 36.08 -15.03 19.09
N SER A 716 37.25 -15.54 19.50
CA SER A 716 37.90 -15.21 20.78
C SER A 716 38.35 -13.74 20.93
N ALA A 717 38.19 -12.91 19.91
CA ALA A 717 38.48 -11.48 19.93
C ALA A 717 37.23 -10.58 20.07
N SER A 718 36.01 -11.15 20.09
CA SER A 718 34.75 -10.39 20.11
C SER A 718 33.67 -11.01 20.99
N SER A 719 34.01 -11.40 22.22
CA SER A 719 33.02 -11.68 23.26
C SER A 719 32.20 -10.41 23.57
N PRO A 720 30.91 -10.51 23.93
CA PRO A 720 30.12 -9.36 24.35
C PRO A 720 30.78 -8.66 25.55
N THR A 721 31.20 -7.41 25.38
CA THR A 721 31.79 -6.61 26.45
C THR A 721 30.71 -6.24 27.48
N GLY A 722 30.53 -7.08 28.50
CA GLY A 722 29.61 -6.80 29.60
C GLY A 722 29.24 -7.98 30.49
N TYR A 723 29.30 -9.22 30.00
CA TYR A 723 28.81 -10.39 30.72
C TYR A 723 29.85 -11.52 30.76
N SER A 724 30.09 -12.04 31.97
CA SER A 724 30.96 -13.19 32.22
C SER A 724 30.19 -14.49 32.01
N TRP A 725 30.82 -15.42 31.29
CA TRP A 725 30.41 -16.82 31.17
C TRP A 725 30.73 -17.62 32.44
#